data_AF-A0A1F6RDU5-F1
#
_entry.id   AF-A0A1F6RDU5-F1
#
_cell.length_a   1.000
_cell.length_b   1.000
_cell.length_c   1.000
_cell.angle_alpha   90.00
_cell.angle_beta   90.00
_cell.angle_gamma   90.00
#
_symmetry.space_group_name_H-M   'P 1'
#
loop_
_entity.id
_entity.type
_entity.pdbx_description
1 polymer ?
#
loop_
_entity_poly.entity_id
_entity_poly.type
_entity_poly.pdbx_seq_one_letter_code
_entity_poly.pdbx_strand_id
1 'polypeptide(L)'
;MDKNKNFIDLFFLVITLGIVFGIYSFSLNREWQFFDERGIYNEAIFPRPQTFSELIEIIKTYAFNYHLDSQNAFFSNIVTVRSNSLGAILQILFSFLFKKNAFYYHLLEISIHILNTGIVWFSINKLFHIQGSKGKTTLLLTTLITLIWSLHPTNIEAVLLGTNWTSLLTYSFCFIFILYTLEKIQNNKFKYSKTEMFFIPVLTFLSLSISEYGYTIPLILFFTVLAFRNSLFNAFNVSLPYLFGIFIYAFTLFIRSLLTSTNHVFNLFNFSPERLFWLSPQIFIYFFKLFFYPKELSVYQTNLLTLTDSLFHPYAVICFFIFLAFLILPACVIVLKKNSWILFLVYSFLFSLFPFLHIISPTYCLIAERYCYFPLFLFLFFIAASLPPRYNKTISPVIFIIPLLFLILAFASASINRINDWKNSYSFYLSAAKCNGNNLYKGEIYSVLGYYFNVIENNELKQRYIELSDGFLRRSVKELSLKIKEKSDIIKTSKIYGKDLKSELVTAAFALATSRLEYLNENAKEVLAFYEPIIENNLDFAGNSQLNLYAKLLIKTKQPEKALKVLEFAREKYPLSPIIINSLSKLYLSRNDVLSAEQIIKEGIAYFPSYNNIILRAIKLYELKNEPENQAKFTYLLGLRTHSLASYQKAAQLYLSINKTDKAKPILNKLLSVDKHDPVTYLLLSKYHNLRKNYNESLSALNQAYFASKSQGDRISPVVYKSVILSLISFNVAYGNPVEVKKYIGELEKYPKLLPEEKASLENLKKKLNLE
;
A
#
# COMPACT_ATOMS: atom_id res chain seq x y z
N MET A 1 -49.08 1.01 8.63
CA MET A 1 -47.69 1.50 8.50
C MET A 1 -47.74 2.87 7.85
N ASP A 2 -47.30 3.89 8.58
CA ASP A 2 -47.56 5.30 8.29
C ASP A 2 -46.63 5.83 7.16
N LYS A 3 -47.15 6.01 5.94
CA LYS A 3 -46.38 6.53 4.80
C LYS A 3 -45.69 7.88 5.10
N ASN A 4 -46.33 8.73 5.92
CA ASN A 4 -45.79 10.03 6.32
C ASN A 4 -44.57 9.94 7.25
N LYS A 5 -44.48 8.89 8.08
CA LYS A 5 -43.36 8.73 9.02
C LYS A 5 -42.09 8.33 8.29
N ASN A 6 -42.20 7.42 7.33
CA ASN A 6 -41.08 7.01 6.48
C ASN A 6 -40.56 8.17 5.62
N PHE A 7 -41.43 9.10 5.21
CA PHE A 7 -41.03 10.26 4.42
C PHE A 7 -40.16 11.25 5.22
N ILE A 8 -40.50 11.53 6.47
CA ILE A 8 -39.72 12.47 7.31
C ILE A 8 -38.33 11.91 7.62
N ASP A 9 -38.24 10.62 7.98
CA ASP A 9 -36.96 9.97 8.25
C ASP A 9 -36.06 10.03 7.00
N LEU A 10 -36.63 9.72 5.82
CA LEU A 10 -35.94 9.80 4.55
C LEU A 10 -35.47 11.22 4.22
N PHE A 11 -36.29 12.24 4.50
CA PHE A 11 -35.93 13.65 4.27
C PHE A 11 -34.68 14.07 5.06
N PHE A 12 -34.61 13.77 6.37
CA PHE A 12 -33.44 14.09 7.19
C PHE A 12 -32.19 13.31 6.74
N LEU A 13 -32.36 12.04 6.36
CA LEU A 13 -31.27 11.24 5.82
C LEU A 13 -30.73 11.84 4.51
N VAL A 14 -31.61 12.14 3.54
CA VAL A 14 -31.21 12.72 2.24
C VAL A 14 -30.50 14.06 2.42
N ILE A 15 -30.96 14.91 3.33
CA ILE A 15 -30.25 16.16 3.67
C ILE A 15 -28.85 15.88 4.22
N THR A 16 -28.74 14.93 5.16
CA THR A 16 -27.46 14.55 5.75
C THR A 16 -26.47 14.10 4.67
N LEU A 17 -26.90 13.17 3.81
CA LEU A 17 -26.08 12.65 2.72
C LEU A 17 -25.74 13.73 1.69
N GLY A 18 -26.69 14.61 1.36
CA GLY A 18 -26.49 15.73 0.43
C GLY A 18 -25.45 16.73 0.90
N ILE A 19 -25.44 17.08 2.20
CA ILE A 19 -24.42 17.97 2.78
C ILE A 19 -23.04 17.34 2.71
N VAL A 20 -22.93 16.07 3.13
CA VAL A 20 -21.65 15.35 3.11
C VAL A 20 -21.14 15.23 1.67
N PHE A 21 -22.00 14.80 0.74
CA PHE A 21 -21.63 14.72 -0.67
C PHE A 21 -21.19 16.08 -1.23
N GLY A 22 -21.91 17.16 -0.91
CA GLY A 22 -21.55 18.51 -1.34
C GLY A 22 -20.12 18.90 -0.94
N ILE A 23 -19.72 18.64 0.31
CA ILE A 23 -18.38 18.97 0.80
C ILE A 23 -17.29 18.09 0.15
N TYR A 24 -17.52 16.78 0.02
CA TYR A 24 -16.50 15.89 -0.55
C TYR A 24 -16.46 15.91 -2.08
N SER A 25 -17.53 16.32 -2.77
CA SER A 25 -17.61 16.32 -4.23
C SER A 25 -16.52 17.17 -4.91
N PHE A 26 -15.99 18.18 -4.20
CA PHE A 26 -14.86 18.98 -4.66
C PHE A 26 -13.57 18.18 -4.88
N SER A 27 -13.48 16.94 -4.38
CA SER A 27 -12.33 16.06 -4.62
C SER A 27 -12.46 15.14 -5.82
N LEU A 28 -13.66 14.98 -6.42
CA LEU A 28 -13.91 14.03 -7.51
C LEU A 28 -13.01 14.27 -8.73
N ASN A 29 -12.81 15.53 -9.11
CA ASN A 29 -12.05 15.91 -10.32
C ASN A 29 -10.57 16.21 -10.04
N ARG A 30 -10.04 15.77 -8.90
CA ARG A 30 -8.65 16.03 -8.53
C ARG A 30 -7.70 15.02 -9.15
N GLU A 31 -6.45 15.45 -9.27
CA GLU A 31 -5.37 14.59 -9.74
C GLU A 31 -4.92 13.64 -8.63
N TRP A 32 -4.21 12.58 -9.04
CA TRP A 32 -3.58 11.65 -8.12
C TRP A 32 -2.62 12.38 -7.16
N GLN A 33 -2.71 12.07 -5.88
CA GLN A 33 -1.70 12.42 -4.89
C GLN A 33 -0.58 11.38 -4.94
N PHE A 34 0.65 11.79 -4.63
CA PHE A 34 1.88 10.99 -4.80
C PHE A 34 1.81 9.53 -4.34
N PHE A 35 1.16 9.25 -3.20
CA PHE A 35 1.01 7.88 -2.70
C PHE A 35 0.11 7.03 -3.62
N ASP A 36 -0.99 7.60 -4.07
CA ASP A 36 -1.96 6.94 -4.95
C ASP A 36 -1.43 6.85 -6.37
N GLU A 37 -0.69 7.87 -6.82
CA GLU A 37 0.04 7.85 -8.08
C GLU A 37 1.04 6.69 -8.12
N ARG A 38 1.84 6.50 -7.06
CA ARG A 38 2.76 5.36 -6.99
C ARG A 38 2.04 4.01 -6.94
N GLY A 39 1.06 3.87 -6.04
CA GLY A 39 0.38 2.60 -5.81
C GLY A 39 -0.49 2.13 -6.97
N ILE A 40 -1.29 3.04 -7.53
CA ILE A 40 -2.35 2.74 -8.49
C ILE A 40 -1.94 3.13 -9.91
N TYR A 41 -1.50 4.38 -10.13
CA TYR A 41 -1.22 4.89 -11.48
C TYR A 41 0.06 4.28 -12.08
N ASN A 42 1.13 4.26 -11.30
CA ASN A 42 2.45 3.69 -11.65
C ASN A 42 2.52 2.18 -11.40
N GLU A 43 1.41 1.58 -10.93
CA GLU A 43 1.28 0.14 -10.78
C GLU A 43 2.40 -0.43 -9.88
N ALA A 44 2.82 0.27 -8.81
CA ALA A 44 3.91 -0.21 -7.95
C ALA A 44 3.54 -1.50 -7.20
N ILE A 45 2.25 -1.69 -6.91
CA ILE A 45 1.71 -2.81 -6.14
C ILE A 45 1.33 -3.98 -7.07
N PHE A 46 0.40 -3.73 -7.99
CA PHE A 46 -0.10 -4.73 -8.94
C PHE A 46 -0.09 -4.19 -10.38
N PRO A 47 0.16 -5.05 -11.38
CA PRO A 47 -0.06 -4.70 -12.77
C PRO A 47 -1.55 -4.49 -13.05
N ARG A 48 -1.86 -3.57 -13.98
CA ARG A 48 -3.24 -3.33 -14.40
C ARG A 48 -3.64 -4.26 -15.53
N PRO A 49 -4.66 -5.12 -15.37
CA PRO A 49 -5.08 -5.98 -16.47
C PRO A 49 -5.59 -5.18 -17.68
N GLN A 50 -5.17 -5.58 -18.88
CA GLN A 50 -5.64 -5.01 -20.15
C GLN A 50 -6.87 -5.76 -20.67
N THR A 51 -6.95 -7.07 -20.41
CA THR A 51 -8.06 -7.93 -20.83
C THR A 51 -8.66 -8.71 -19.65
N PHE A 52 -9.87 -9.23 -19.83
CA PHE A 52 -10.52 -10.08 -18.81
C PHE A 52 -9.73 -11.38 -18.55
N SER A 53 -9.13 -11.98 -19.58
CA SER A 53 -8.27 -13.16 -19.40
C SER A 53 -7.05 -12.83 -18.54
N GLU A 54 -6.44 -11.68 -18.79
CA GLU A 54 -5.29 -11.21 -18.01
C GLU A 54 -5.65 -10.87 -16.57
N LEU A 55 -6.88 -10.40 -16.31
CA LEU A 55 -7.39 -10.18 -14.95
C LEU A 55 -7.35 -11.48 -14.14
N ILE A 56 -7.87 -12.57 -14.70
CA ILE A 56 -7.88 -13.89 -14.05
C ILE A 56 -6.45 -14.40 -13.84
N GLU A 57 -5.57 -14.19 -14.81
CA GLU A 57 -4.18 -14.60 -14.74
C GLU A 57 -3.41 -13.83 -13.65
N ILE A 58 -3.47 -12.50 -13.65
CA ILE A 58 -2.85 -11.62 -12.65
C ILE A 58 -3.32 -11.99 -11.23
N ILE A 59 -4.62 -12.25 -11.05
CA ILE A 59 -5.15 -12.69 -9.74
C ILE A 59 -4.52 -14.01 -9.31
N LYS A 60 -4.48 -15.01 -10.19
CA LYS A 60 -3.89 -16.32 -9.89
C LYS A 60 -2.39 -16.22 -9.58
N THR A 61 -1.68 -15.37 -10.31
CA THR A 61 -0.22 -15.25 -10.22
C THR A 61 0.23 -14.40 -9.03
N TYR A 62 -0.43 -13.26 -8.79
CA TYR A 62 0.06 -12.26 -7.84
C TYR A 62 -0.82 -12.08 -6.60
N ALA A 63 -2.14 -12.24 -6.67
CA ALA A 63 -3.02 -11.81 -5.58
C ALA A 63 -3.02 -12.76 -4.36
N PHE A 64 -3.09 -14.08 -4.59
CA PHE A 64 -3.22 -15.06 -3.50
C PHE A 64 -1.97 -15.13 -2.61
N ASN A 65 -0.78 -15.07 -3.23
CA ASN A 65 0.51 -15.07 -2.54
C ASN A 65 1.09 -13.66 -2.37
N TYR A 66 0.25 -12.63 -2.47
CA TYR A 66 0.69 -11.25 -2.32
C TYR A 66 1.13 -10.96 -0.89
N HIS A 67 2.32 -10.37 -0.77
CA HIS A 67 2.73 -9.66 0.42
C HIS A 67 3.21 -8.25 0.05
N LEU A 68 2.76 -7.27 0.83
CA LEU A 68 3.23 -5.89 0.74
C LEU A 68 4.24 -5.64 1.84
N ASP A 69 5.42 -5.14 1.49
CA ASP A 69 6.31 -4.51 2.47
C ASP A 69 5.78 -3.11 2.80
N SER A 70 5.29 -2.96 4.03
CA SER A 70 4.88 -1.68 4.59
C SER A 70 6.03 -1.15 5.44
N GLN A 71 6.74 -0.19 4.84
CA GLN A 71 7.89 0.48 5.42
C GLN A 71 7.96 1.92 4.94
N ASN A 72 8.50 2.80 5.77
CA ASN A 72 8.81 4.16 5.38
C ASN A 72 9.93 4.67 6.29
N ALA A 73 11.12 4.88 5.73
CA ALA A 73 12.28 5.35 6.47
C ALA A 73 12.03 6.69 7.20
N PHE A 74 11.03 7.47 6.77
CA PHE A 74 10.64 8.73 7.42
C PHE A 74 9.76 8.53 8.65
N PHE A 75 8.99 7.44 8.70
CA PHE A 75 8.08 7.16 9.81
C PHE A 75 8.75 6.29 10.87
N SER A 76 9.43 5.22 10.46
CA SER A 76 10.23 4.39 11.37
C SER A 76 11.16 3.42 10.64
N ASN A 77 12.03 2.78 11.42
CA ASN A 77 12.88 1.67 10.96
C ASN A 77 12.16 0.31 10.93
N ILE A 78 10.84 0.28 11.19
CA ILE A 78 10.07 -0.97 11.23
C ILE A 78 9.66 -1.37 9.82
N VAL A 79 9.91 -2.63 9.49
CA VAL A 79 9.42 -3.28 8.28
C VAL A 79 8.31 -4.23 8.68
N THR A 80 7.09 -3.97 8.18
CA THR A 80 5.96 -4.88 8.37
C THR A 80 5.58 -5.52 7.05
N VAL A 81 5.39 -6.83 7.04
CA VAL A 81 4.89 -7.54 5.87
C VAL A 81 3.39 -7.75 6.07
N ARG A 82 2.58 -7.22 5.15
CA ARG A 82 1.11 -7.30 5.21
C ARG A 82 0.58 -8.21 4.11
N SER A 83 -0.55 -8.86 4.38
CA SER A 83 -1.28 -9.66 3.40
C SER A 83 -2.78 -9.38 3.54
N ASN A 84 -3.40 -8.93 2.45
CA ASN A 84 -4.85 -8.70 2.35
C ASN A 84 -5.37 -9.37 1.07
N SER A 85 -5.60 -10.68 1.11
CA SER A 85 -5.88 -11.50 -0.08
C SER A 85 -7.10 -11.00 -0.85
N LEU A 86 -8.21 -10.69 -0.18
CA LEU A 86 -9.42 -10.19 -0.84
C LEU A 86 -9.26 -8.72 -1.25
N GLY A 87 -8.61 -7.90 -0.41
CA GLY A 87 -8.29 -6.51 -0.75
C GLY A 87 -7.45 -6.40 -2.04
N ALA A 88 -6.45 -7.27 -2.20
CA ALA A 88 -5.63 -7.36 -3.41
C ALA A 88 -6.44 -7.73 -4.66
N ILE A 89 -7.31 -8.75 -4.56
CA ILE A 89 -8.19 -9.17 -5.66
C ILE A 89 -9.10 -8.02 -6.11
N LEU A 90 -9.73 -7.34 -5.15
CA LEU A 90 -10.60 -6.20 -5.42
C LEU A 90 -9.83 -5.02 -6.01
N GLN A 91 -8.60 -4.76 -5.54
CA GLN A 91 -7.75 -3.70 -6.10
C GLN A 91 -7.39 -3.96 -7.57
N ILE A 92 -7.08 -5.20 -7.94
CA ILE A 92 -6.83 -5.60 -9.34
C ILE A 92 -8.11 -5.49 -10.18
N LEU A 93 -9.25 -5.88 -9.62
CA LEU A 93 -10.55 -5.74 -10.27
C LEU A 93 -10.87 -4.26 -10.54
N PHE A 94 -10.73 -3.39 -9.54
CA PHE A 94 -10.97 -1.96 -9.70
C PHE A 94 -9.97 -1.32 -10.65
N SER A 95 -8.71 -1.74 -10.68
CA SER A 95 -7.74 -1.24 -11.67
C SER A 95 -8.09 -1.66 -13.10
N PHE A 96 -8.68 -2.85 -13.28
CA PHE A 96 -9.23 -3.27 -14.56
C PHE A 96 -10.43 -2.42 -14.98
N LEU A 97 -11.35 -2.11 -14.07
CA LEU A 97 -12.58 -1.35 -14.35
C LEU A 97 -12.33 0.15 -14.53
N PHE A 98 -11.58 0.77 -13.63
CA PHE A 98 -11.41 2.22 -13.54
C PHE A 98 -10.22 2.75 -14.33
N LYS A 99 -9.33 1.86 -14.76
CA LYS A 99 -8.09 2.20 -15.48
C LYS A 99 -7.25 3.21 -14.68
N LYS A 100 -6.73 4.26 -15.32
CA LYS A 100 -5.92 5.32 -14.69
C LYS A 100 -6.73 6.52 -14.22
N ASN A 101 -8.05 6.47 -14.30
CA ASN A 101 -8.90 7.63 -14.08
C ASN A 101 -9.14 7.84 -12.57
N ALA A 102 -8.51 8.89 -12.00
CA ALA A 102 -8.63 9.25 -10.60
C ALA A 102 -10.10 9.48 -10.15
N PHE A 103 -10.94 9.99 -11.05
CA PHE A 103 -12.35 10.26 -10.77
C PHE A 103 -13.09 9.04 -10.23
N TYR A 104 -12.90 7.86 -10.84
CA TYR A 104 -13.62 6.65 -10.43
C TYR A 104 -13.14 6.11 -9.07
N TYR A 105 -11.88 6.33 -8.72
CA TYR A 105 -11.35 5.95 -7.42
C TYR A 105 -11.87 6.88 -6.33
N HIS A 106 -11.82 8.20 -6.55
CA HIS A 106 -12.44 9.16 -5.63
C HIS A 106 -13.95 8.95 -5.50
N LEU A 107 -14.63 8.60 -6.60
CA LEU A 107 -16.05 8.25 -6.57
C LEU A 107 -16.31 7.00 -5.73
N LEU A 108 -15.49 5.96 -5.84
CA LEU A 108 -15.59 4.75 -5.01
C LEU A 108 -15.47 5.10 -3.53
N GLU A 109 -14.46 5.89 -3.15
CA GLU A 109 -14.21 6.26 -1.75
C GLU A 109 -15.31 7.14 -1.17
N ILE A 110 -15.73 8.16 -1.91
CA ILE A 110 -16.85 9.01 -1.51
C ILE A 110 -18.13 8.18 -1.42
N SER A 111 -18.37 7.24 -2.33
CA SER A 111 -19.55 6.36 -2.27
C SER A 111 -19.53 5.48 -1.02
N ILE A 112 -18.38 4.92 -0.64
CA ILE A 112 -18.22 4.16 0.60
C ILE A 112 -18.42 5.08 1.82
N HIS A 113 -17.89 6.31 1.79
CA HIS A 113 -18.09 7.27 2.88
C HIS A 113 -19.58 7.64 3.04
N ILE A 114 -20.29 7.95 1.95
CA ILE A 114 -21.73 8.25 1.96
C ILE A 114 -22.55 7.05 2.46
N LEU A 115 -22.20 5.83 2.03
CA LEU A 115 -22.81 4.61 2.56
C LEU A 115 -22.59 4.51 4.08
N ASN A 116 -21.36 4.73 4.54
CA ASN A 116 -21.02 4.72 5.96
C ASN A 116 -21.78 5.80 6.75
N THR A 117 -21.91 7.02 6.20
CA THR A 117 -22.74 8.10 6.78
C THR A 117 -24.18 7.66 6.95
N GLY A 118 -24.76 6.98 5.96
CA GLY A 118 -26.11 6.43 6.06
C GLY A 118 -26.24 5.40 7.18
N ILE A 119 -25.31 4.43 7.26
CA ILE A 119 -25.33 3.39 8.30
C ILE A 119 -25.12 3.99 9.70
N VAL A 120 -24.24 4.97 9.84
CA VAL A 120 -24.02 5.72 11.08
C VAL A 120 -25.29 6.46 11.50
N TRP A 121 -25.94 7.15 10.57
CA TRP A 121 -27.21 7.83 10.82
C TRP A 121 -28.28 6.85 11.33
N PHE A 122 -28.43 5.70 10.67
CA PHE A 122 -29.36 4.65 11.11
C PHE A 122 -28.99 4.10 12.49
N SER A 123 -27.70 3.92 12.78
CA SER A 123 -27.23 3.41 14.08
C SER A 123 -27.56 4.38 15.22
N ILE A 124 -27.35 5.69 15.01
CA ILE A 124 -27.67 6.73 16.00
C ILE A 124 -29.19 6.86 16.17
N ASN A 125 -29.96 6.85 15.08
CA ASN A 125 -31.42 6.89 15.16
C ASN A 125 -31.98 5.67 15.92
N LYS A 126 -31.44 4.48 15.63
CA LYS A 126 -31.80 3.23 16.29
C LYS A 126 -31.48 3.28 17.79
N LEU A 127 -30.31 3.80 18.16
CA LEU A 127 -29.93 4.03 19.55
C LEU A 127 -30.97 4.89 20.28
N PHE A 128 -31.34 6.05 19.71
CA PHE A 128 -32.38 6.90 20.30
C PHE A 128 -33.73 6.20 20.43
N HIS A 129 -34.11 5.39 19.44
CA HIS A 129 -35.34 4.59 19.52
C HIS A 129 -35.31 3.56 20.65
N ILE A 130 -34.18 2.89 20.89
CA ILE A 130 -34.02 1.95 22.02
C ILE A 130 -34.15 2.70 23.36
N GLN A 131 -33.68 3.95 23.41
CA GLN A 131 -33.81 4.82 24.57
C GLN A 131 -35.22 5.43 24.75
N GLY A 132 -36.11 5.26 23.78
CA GLY A 132 -37.48 5.79 23.82
C GLY A 132 -37.65 7.18 23.20
N SER A 133 -36.60 7.78 22.65
CA SER A 133 -36.62 9.07 21.95
C SER A 133 -37.14 8.92 20.52
N LYS A 134 -38.12 9.74 20.13
CA LYS A 134 -38.75 9.76 18.80
C LYS A 134 -39.16 11.18 18.41
N GLY A 135 -39.25 11.44 17.10
CA GLY A 135 -39.80 12.68 16.53
C GLY A 135 -38.75 13.55 15.84
N LYS A 136 -39.19 14.71 15.32
CA LYS A 136 -38.36 15.61 14.50
C LYS A 136 -37.09 16.08 15.20
N THR A 137 -37.15 16.37 16.50
CA THR A 137 -35.99 16.78 17.29
C THR A 137 -34.95 15.66 17.39
N THR A 138 -35.38 14.42 17.56
CA THR A 138 -34.48 13.25 17.57
C THR A 138 -33.80 13.05 16.21
N LEU A 139 -34.54 13.22 15.11
CA LEU A 139 -33.99 13.14 13.76
C LEU A 139 -33.00 14.27 13.48
N LEU A 140 -33.29 15.49 13.97
CA LEU A 140 -32.37 16.62 13.90
C LEU A 140 -31.08 16.33 14.68
N LEU A 141 -31.17 15.85 15.92
CA LEU A 141 -29.99 15.48 16.72
C LEU A 141 -29.19 14.35 16.05
N THR A 142 -29.86 13.34 15.51
CA THR A 142 -29.23 12.26 14.73
C THR A 142 -28.45 12.83 13.57
N THR A 143 -29.05 13.76 12.82
CA THR A 143 -28.44 14.47 11.69
C THR A 143 -27.22 15.27 12.15
N LEU A 144 -27.34 16.08 13.19
CA LEU A 144 -26.24 16.90 13.71
C LEU A 144 -25.05 16.06 14.18
N ILE A 145 -25.28 15.00 14.96
CA ILE A 145 -24.22 14.11 15.45
C ILE A 145 -23.55 13.37 14.28
N THR A 146 -24.34 12.92 13.30
CA THR A 146 -23.81 12.28 12.09
C THR A 146 -22.97 13.25 11.25
N LEU A 147 -23.38 14.51 11.14
CA LEU A 147 -22.62 15.56 10.44
C LEU A 147 -21.32 15.90 11.17
N ILE A 148 -21.32 15.95 12.51
CA ILE A 148 -20.10 16.15 13.30
C ILE A 148 -19.09 15.04 13.01
N TRP A 149 -19.54 13.78 12.94
CA TRP A 149 -18.67 12.67 12.58
C TRP A 149 -18.18 12.79 11.12
N SER A 150 -19.09 12.83 10.16
CA SER A 150 -18.76 12.76 8.73
C SER A 150 -17.95 13.95 8.22
N LEU A 151 -18.14 15.13 8.80
CA LEU A 151 -17.43 16.36 8.44
C LEU A 151 -16.23 16.63 9.34
N HIS A 152 -15.85 15.71 10.22
CA HIS A 152 -14.70 15.89 11.08
C HIS A 152 -13.38 15.93 10.27
N PRO A 153 -12.47 16.90 10.50
CA PRO A 153 -11.24 17.06 9.71
C PRO A 153 -10.32 15.84 9.68
N THR A 154 -10.32 15.02 10.74
CA THR A 154 -9.52 13.78 10.80
C THR A 154 -10.01 12.69 9.82
N ASN A 155 -11.25 12.79 9.34
CA ASN A 155 -11.78 11.82 8.39
C ASN A 155 -11.33 12.09 6.94
N ILE A 156 -10.79 13.29 6.66
CA ILE A 156 -10.37 13.66 5.30
C ILE A 156 -9.30 12.72 4.77
N GLU A 157 -8.27 12.41 5.56
CA GLU A 157 -7.24 11.44 5.15
C GLU A 157 -7.85 10.06 4.89
N ALA A 158 -8.81 9.61 5.71
CA ALA A 158 -9.42 8.30 5.52
C ALA A 158 -10.18 8.20 4.20
N VAL A 159 -10.85 9.29 3.79
CA VAL A 159 -11.74 9.37 2.62
C VAL A 159 -11.02 9.73 1.34
N LEU A 160 -9.96 10.56 1.38
CA LEU A 160 -9.27 11.03 0.17
C LEU A 160 -8.02 10.24 -0.21
N LEU A 161 -7.50 9.40 0.69
CA LEU A 161 -6.33 8.57 0.41
C LEU A 161 -6.74 7.35 -0.43
N GLY A 162 -6.53 7.42 -1.74
CA GLY A 162 -6.89 6.42 -2.76
C GLY A 162 -6.50 4.97 -2.45
N THR A 163 -5.43 4.80 -1.66
CA THR A 163 -4.89 3.50 -1.23
C THR A 163 -5.51 2.96 0.07
N ASN A 164 -6.38 3.71 0.73
CA ASN A 164 -7.00 3.38 2.02
C ASN A 164 -8.46 2.90 1.92
N TRP A 165 -9.04 2.86 0.72
CA TRP A 165 -10.43 2.46 0.50
C TRP A 165 -10.79 1.09 1.12
N THR A 166 -9.84 0.15 1.20
CA THR A 166 -10.05 -1.16 1.84
C THR A 166 -10.43 -1.02 3.32
N SER A 167 -9.79 -0.10 4.03
CA SER A 167 -10.08 0.16 5.44
C SER A 167 -11.44 0.80 5.62
N LEU A 168 -11.84 1.74 4.76
CA LEU A 168 -13.19 2.32 4.76
C LEU A 168 -14.27 1.25 4.55
N LEU A 169 -14.04 0.32 3.62
CA LEU A 169 -14.97 -0.77 3.34
C LEU A 169 -15.05 -1.76 4.51
N THR A 170 -13.93 -2.12 5.13
CA THR A 170 -13.92 -2.91 6.37
C THR A 170 -14.73 -2.22 7.47
N TYR A 171 -14.64 -0.89 7.61
CA TYR A 171 -15.47 -0.16 8.56
C TYR A 171 -16.95 -0.14 8.21
N SER A 172 -17.33 -0.23 6.92
CA SER A 172 -18.74 -0.45 6.53
C SER A 172 -19.31 -1.73 7.14
N PHE A 173 -18.56 -2.83 7.11
CA PHE A 173 -18.96 -4.06 7.78
C PHE A 173 -19.07 -3.87 9.29
N CYS A 174 -18.10 -3.21 9.93
CA CYS A 174 -18.16 -2.91 11.37
C CYS A 174 -19.42 -2.09 11.74
N PHE A 175 -19.77 -1.06 10.97
CA PHE A 175 -20.99 -0.28 11.21
C PHE A 175 -22.26 -1.10 11.01
N ILE A 176 -22.31 -1.96 9.99
CA ILE A 176 -23.44 -2.88 9.76
C ILE A 176 -23.60 -3.84 10.93
N PHE A 177 -22.50 -4.42 11.44
CA PHE A 177 -22.53 -5.33 12.58
C PHE A 177 -23.02 -4.65 13.87
N ILE A 178 -22.65 -3.38 14.09
CA ILE A 178 -23.18 -2.58 15.20
C ILE A 178 -24.68 -2.32 15.01
N LEU A 179 -25.11 -1.84 13.84
CA LEU A 179 -26.52 -1.58 13.54
C LEU A 179 -27.39 -2.84 13.74
N TYR A 180 -26.93 -3.97 13.23
CA TYR A 180 -27.62 -5.26 13.36
C TYR A 180 -27.68 -5.73 14.83
N THR A 181 -26.62 -5.51 15.59
CA THR A 181 -26.61 -5.81 17.04
C THR A 181 -27.60 -4.93 17.79
N LEU A 182 -27.73 -3.63 17.44
CA LEU A 182 -28.74 -2.75 18.01
C LEU A 182 -30.17 -3.23 17.69
N GLU A 183 -30.40 -3.78 16.49
CA GLU A 183 -31.68 -4.38 16.14
C GLU A 183 -32.01 -5.60 17.02
N LYS A 184 -31.03 -6.49 17.24
CA LYS A 184 -31.18 -7.64 18.15
C LYS A 184 -31.46 -7.18 19.59
N ILE A 185 -30.80 -6.12 20.06
CA ILE A 185 -31.05 -5.50 21.37
C ILE A 185 -32.48 -4.97 21.45
N GLN A 186 -32.95 -4.23 20.45
CA GLN A 186 -34.31 -3.68 20.45
C GLN A 186 -35.37 -4.78 20.51
N ASN A 187 -35.16 -5.88 19.80
CA ASN A 187 -36.10 -6.99 19.69
C ASN A 187 -35.95 -8.05 20.79
N ASN A 188 -35.03 -7.89 21.75
CA ASN A 188 -34.70 -8.89 22.77
C ASN A 188 -34.30 -10.27 22.19
N LYS A 189 -33.70 -10.31 21.00
CA LYS A 189 -33.32 -11.55 20.31
C LYS A 189 -31.80 -11.74 20.37
N PHE A 190 -31.25 -12.40 21.39
CA PHE A 190 -29.79 -12.57 21.55
C PHE A 190 -29.24 -13.90 21.04
N LYS A 191 -30.11 -14.82 20.64
CA LYS A 191 -29.72 -16.07 19.99
C LYS A 191 -29.73 -15.90 18.47
N TYR A 192 -28.73 -16.47 17.83
CA TYR A 192 -28.67 -16.54 16.38
C TYR A 192 -29.36 -17.80 15.87
N SER A 193 -30.04 -17.66 14.75
CA SER A 193 -30.53 -18.77 13.94
C SER A 193 -29.36 -19.51 13.28
N LYS A 194 -29.60 -20.71 12.77
CA LYS A 194 -28.58 -21.51 12.07
C LYS A 194 -27.99 -20.77 10.86
N THR A 195 -28.80 -20.00 10.14
CA THR A 195 -28.35 -19.20 8.99
C THR A 195 -27.44 -18.07 9.44
N GLU A 196 -27.80 -17.34 10.50
CA GLU A 196 -26.99 -16.27 11.07
C GLU A 196 -25.65 -16.79 11.62
N MET A 197 -25.65 -17.96 12.28
CA MET A 197 -24.44 -18.64 12.74
C MET A 197 -23.48 -19.04 11.62
N PHE A 198 -23.97 -19.14 10.38
CA PHE A 198 -23.12 -19.38 9.20
C PHE A 198 -22.67 -18.07 8.54
N PHE A 199 -23.59 -17.14 8.27
CA PHE A 199 -23.28 -15.93 7.50
C PHE A 199 -22.45 -14.90 8.29
N ILE A 200 -22.66 -14.74 9.60
CA ILE A 200 -21.91 -13.74 10.40
C ILE A 200 -20.40 -14.05 10.43
N PRO A 201 -19.96 -15.30 10.73
CA PRO A 201 -18.54 -15.64 10.65
C PRO A 201 -17.96 -15.42 9.25
N VAL A 202 -18.70 -15.78 8.19
CA VAL A 202 -18.28 -15.58 6.79
C VAL A 202 -18.10 -14.10 6.47
N LEU A 203 -19.07 -13.25 6.81
CA LEU A 203 -18.96 -11.80 6.58
C LEU A 203 -17.82 -11.18 7.40
N THR A 204 -17.60 -11.64 8.63
CA THR A 204 -16.48 -11.20 9.46
C THR A 204 -15.15 -11.60 8.84
N PHE A 205 -15.02 -12.85 8.37
CA PHE A 205 -13.85 -13.34 7.65
C PHE A 205 -13.59 -12.53 6.37
N LEU A 206 -14.62 -12.26 5.57
CA LEU A 206 -14.51 -11.44 4.35
C LEU A 206 -14.05 -10.02 4.67
N SER A 207 -14.64 -9.40 5.70
CA SER A 207 -14.25 -8.08 6.19
C SER A 207 -12.77 -8.00 6.57
N LEU A 208 -12.26 -9.00 7.29
CA LEU A 208 -10.85 -9.08 7.69
C LEU A 208 -9.90 -9.42 6.54
N SER A 209 -10.39 -10.16 5.55
CA SER A 209 -9.63 -10.47 4.32
C SER A 209 -9.47 -9.25 3.40
N ILE A 210 -10.34 -8.24 3.53
CA ILE A 210 -10.21 -6.92 2.88
C ILE A 210 -9.14 -6.09 3.60
N SER A 211 -9.26 -5.94 4.91
CA SER A 211 -8.29 -5.29 5.79
C SER A 211 -8.46 -5.76 7.23
N GLU A 212 -7.34 -5.86 7.95
CA GLU A 212 -7.24 -6.26 9.34
C GLU A 212 -7.90 -5.28 10.33
N TYR A 213 -8.32 -4.08 9.90
CA TYR A 213 -8.70 -2.96 10.78
C TYR A 213 -9.93 -3.23 11.68
N GLY A 214 -10.72 -4.25 11.34
CA GLY A 214 -11.95 -4.63 12.07
C GLY A 214 -11.78 -5.69 13.16
N TYR A 215 -10.56 -6.15 13.48
CA TYR A 215 -10.36 -7.33 14.35
C TYR A 215 -10.89 -7.17 15.79
N THR A 216 -11.11 -5.94 16.26
CA THR A 216 -11.64 -5.68 17.60
C THR A 216 -13.17 -5.66 17.67
N ILE A 217 -13.86 -5.88 16.53
CA ILE A 217 -15.33 -5.80 16.48
C ILE A 217 -16.05 -6.72 17.47
N PRO A 218 -15.64 -7.98 17.75
CA PRO A 218 -16.38 -8.81 18.69
C PRO A 218 -16.32 -8.26 20.12
N LEU A 219 -15.21 -7.62 20.51
CA LEU A 219 -15.09 -6.97 21.82
C LEU A 219 -16.02 -5.76 21.90
N ILE A 220 -16.07 -4.94 20.85
CA ILE A 220 -16.98 -3.80 20.77
C ILE A 220 -18.44 -4.26 20.89
N LEU A 221 -18.84 -5.32 20.17
CA LEU A 221 -20.19 -5.86 20.25
C LEU A 221 -20.51 -6.49 21.62
N PHE A 222 -19.55 -7.19 22.22
CA PHE A 222 -19.66 -7.73 23.58
C PHE A 222 -20.01 -6.63 24.56
N PHE A 223 -19.21 -5.56 24.58
CA PHE A 223 -19.44 -4.42 25.46
C PHE A 223 -20.73 -3.68 25.11
N THR A 224 -21.13 -3.63 23.83
CA THR A 224 -22.42 -3.07 23.39
C THR A 224 -23.58 -3.78 24.06
N VAL A 225 -23.66 -5.11 23.98
CA VAL A 225 -24.76 -5.86 24.59
C VAL A 225 -24.73 -5.75 26.11
N LEU A 226 -23.53 -5.77 26.71
CA LEU A 226 -23.36 -5.62 28.15
C LEU A 226 -23.92 -4.28 28.65
N ALA A 227 -23.75 -3.18 27.90
CA ALA A 227 -24.32 -1.88 28.22
C ALA A 227 -25.83 -1.91 28.40
N PHE A 228 -26.53 -2.46 27.41
CA PHE A 228 -27.99 -2.37 27.32
C PHE A 228 -28.72 -3.43 28.14
N ARG A 229 -28.07 -4.56 28.42
CA ARG A 229 -28.73 -5.72 29.05
C ARG A 229 -28.08 -6.19 30.34
N ASN A 230 -26.88 -5.72 30.66
CA ASN A 230 -26.12 -6.12 31.85
C ASN A 230 -26.04 -7.64 32.01
N SER A 231 -25.81 -8.37 30.90
CA SER A 231 -25.75 -9.83 30.86
C SER A 231 -24.52 -10.30 30.08
N LEU A 232 -23.57 -10.90 30.80
CA LEU A 232 -22.36 -11.48 30.20
C LEU A 232 -22.68 -12.62 29.23
N PHE A 233 -23.68 -13.45 29.56
CA PHE A 233 -24.11 -14.56 28.71
C PHE A 233 -24.64 -14.07 27.36
N ASN A 234 -25.52 -13.05 27.36
CA ASN A 234 -26.02 -12.48 26.11
C ASN A 234 -24.92 -11.79 25.32
N ALA A 235 -24.02 -11.07 25.99
CA ALA A 235 -22.87 -10.42 25.34
C ALA A 235 -21.95 -11.44 24.66
N PHE A 236 -21.65 -12.56 25.33
CA PHE A 236 -20.86 -13.64 24.77
C PHE A 236 -21.56 -14.28 23.56
N ASN A 237 -22.84 -14.63 23.68
CA ASN A 237 -23.61 -15.25 22.60
C ASN A 237 -23.70 -14.38 21.35
N VAL A 238 -23.86 -13.06 21.52
CA VAL A 238 -23.89 -12.12 20.38
C VAL A 238 -22.53 -12.03 19.70
N SER A 239 -21.44 -12.10 20.45
CA SER A 239 -20.08 -11.89 19.95
C SER A 239 -19.45 -13.15 19.37
N LEU A 240 -19.92 -14.33 19.79
CA LEU A 240 -19.35 -15.63 19.44
C LEU A 240 -19.21 -15.88 17.92
N PRO A 241 -20.19 -15.58 17.06
CA PRO A 241 -20.03 -15.84 15.63
C PRO A 241 -18.98 -14.93 14.98
N TYR A 242 -18.82 -13.70 15.47
CA TYR A 242 -17.78 -12.80 15.01
C TYR A 242 -16.39 -13.28 15.43
N LEU A 243 -16.25 -13.76 16.67
CA LEU A 243 -15.02 -14.42 17.14
C LEU A 243 -14.66 -15.64 16.28
N PHE A 244 -15.66 -16.43 15.89
CA PHE A 244 -15.43 -17.56 14.99
C PHE A 244 -14.94 -17.10 13.60
N GLY A 245 -15.47 -15.99 13.07
CA GLY A 245 -14.94 -15.38 11.84
C GLY A 245 -13.48 -14.93 11.96
N ILE A 246 -13.09 -14.36 13.10
CA ILE A 246 -11.68 -14.04 13.40
C ILE A 246 -10.84 -15.31 13.46
N PHE A 247 -11.35 -16.37 14.10
CA PHE A 247 -10.64 -17.65 14.18
C PHE A 247 -10.38 -18.24 12.79
N ILE A 248 -11.37 -18.22 11.89
CA ILE A 248 -11.20 -18.65 10.49
C ILE A 248 -10.11 -17.81 9.82
N TYR A 249 -10.15 -16.48 9.97
CA TYR A 249 -9.11 -15.60 9.41
C TYR A 249 -7.71 -15.92 9.95
N ALA A 250 -7.56 -16.03 11.28
CA ALA A 250 -6.30 -16.37 11.91
C ALA A 250 -5.78 -17.76 11.48
N PHE A 251 -6.68 -18.74 11.35
CA PHE A 251 -6.36 -20.08 10.86
C PHE A 251 -5.83 -20.03 9.41
N THR A 252 -6.42 -19.21 8.54
CA THR A 252 -5.90 -19.04 7.16
C THR A 252 -4.49 -18.44 7.13
N LEU A 253 -4.21 -17.45 7.99
CA LEU A 253 -2.86 -16.89 8.14
C LEU A 253 -1.87 -17.94 8.69
N PHE A 254 -2.31 -18.76 9.65
CA PHE A 254 -1.50 -19.84 10.22
C PHE A 254 -1.15 -20.90 9.16
N ILE A 255 -2.14 -21.42 8.42
CA ILE A 255 -1.89 -22.37 7.32
C ILE A 255 -0.95 -21.77 6.28
N ARG A 256 -1.14 -20.50 5.91
CA ARG A 256 -0.24 -19.83 4.97
C ARG A 256 1.19 -19.76 5.50
N SER A 257 1.37 -19.45 6.79
CA SER A 257 2.69 -19.39 7.41
C SER A 257 3.43 -20.74 7.37
N LEU A 258 2.70 -21.86 7.58
CA LEU A 258 3.25 -23.21 7.45
C LEU A 258 3.68 -23.53 6.01
N LEU A 259 2.88 -23.11 5.02
CA LEU A 259 3.17 -23.35 3.60
C LEU A 259 4.35 -22.53 3.06
N THR A 260 4.68 -21.39 3.67
CA THR A 260 5.77 -20.52 3.22
C THR A 260 7.17 -20.87 3.73
N SER A 261 7.32 -21.95 4.53
CA SER A 261 8.59 -22.59 4.90
C SER A 261 9.81 -21.68 5.15
N THR A 262 9.70 -20.68 6.03
CA THR A 262 10.87 -19.93 6.50
C THR A 262 11.00 -19.96 8.01
N ASN A 263 12.17 -20.39 8.49
CA ASN A 263 12.57 -20.47 9.90
C ASN A 263 12.68 -19.12 10.61
N HIS A 264 12.39 -18.00 9.94
CA HIS A 264 12.37 -16.69 10.57
C HIS A 264 10.99 -16.43 11.15
N VAL A 265 10.80 -16.91 12.39
CA VAL A 265 9.69 -16.50 13.25
C VAL A 265 9.80 -14.99 13.42
N PHE A 266 9.02 -14.25 12.62
CA PHE A 266 8.79 -12.84 12.86
C PHE A 266 8.17 -12.75 14.25
N ASN A 267 8.88 -12.19 15.22
CA ASN A 267 8.34 -11.86 16.54
C ASN A 267 7.32 -10.71 16.38
N LEU A 268 6.17 -11.03 15.78
CA LEU A 268 4.99 -10.18 15.67
C LEU A 268 4.48 -9.74 17.05
N PHE A 269 4.82 -10.50 18.10
CA PHE A 269 4.45 -10.29 19.48
C PHE A 269 5.67 -10.07 20.38
N ASN A 270 6.40 -8.99 20.16
CA ASN A 270 7.47 -8.60 21.08
C ASN A 270 6.90 -7.69 22.18
N PHE A 271 6.11 -8.21 23.13
CA PHE A 271 5.52 -7.39 24.20
C PHE A 271 6.62 -6.59 24.93
N SER A 272 6.46 -5.27 24.97
CA SER A 272 7.38 -4.37 25.65
C SER A 272 6.62 -3.57 26.69
N PRO A 273 6.96 -3.66 27.99
CA PRO A 273 6.38 -2.81 29.03
C PRO A 273 6.54 -1.32 28.71
N GLU A 274 7.66 -0.92 28.10
CA GLU A 274 7.86 0.47 27.65
C GLU A 274 6.83 0.88 26.59
N ARG A 275 6.42 -0.02 25.68
CA ARG A 275 5.34 0.30 24.73
C ARG A 275 4.00 0.47 25.43
N LEU A 276 3.66 -0.42 26.36
CA LEU A 276 2.37 -0.37 27.06
C LEU A 276 2.25 0.84 27.98
N PHE A 277 3.30 1.14 28.75
CA PHE A 277 3.25 2.13 29.83
C PHE A 277 3.77 3.51 29.44
N TRP A 278 4.59 3.63 28.39
CA TRP A 278 5.13 4.93 27.95
C TRP A 278 4.63 5.33 26.56
N LEU A 279 4.73 4.47 25.54
CA LEU A 279 4.36 4.85 24.17
C LEU A 279 2.83 4.95 23.99
N SER A 280 2.10 3.89 24.33
CA SER A 280 0.65 3.77 24.10
C SER A 280 -0.15 4.91 24.76
N PRO A 281 0.15 5.32 26.01
CA PRO A 281 -0.58 6.42 26.65
C PRO A 281 -0.37 7.76 25.94
N GLN A 282 0.85 8.06 25.48
CA GLN A 282 1.13 9.30 24.74
C GLN A 282 0.40 9.31 23.39
N ILE A 283 0.36 8.18 22.68
CA ILE A 283 -0.42 8.01 21.45
C ILE A 283 -1.93 8.17 21.72
N PHE A 284 -2.44 7.57 22.79
CA PHE A 284 -3.85 7.68 23.17
C PHE A 284 -4.26 9.14 23.42
N ILE A 285 -3.45 9.90 24.18
CA ILE A 285 -3.70 11.32 24.43
C ILE A 285 -3.64 12.14 23.14
N TYR A 286 -2.73 11.81 22.22
CA TYR A 286 -2.68 12.46 20.92
C TYR A 286 -3.97 12.25 20.11
N PHE A 287 -4.48 11.01 20.03
CA PHE A 287 -5.77 10.75 19.35
C PHE A 287 -6.93 11.48 20.04
N PHE A 288 -6.94 11.50 21.38
CA PHE A 288 -7.94 12.24 22.13
C PHE A 288 -7.89 13.74 21.82
N LYS A 289 -6.69 14.35 21.74
CA LYS A 289 -6.49 15.75 21.31
C LYS A 289 -7.09 16.01 19.93
N LEU A 290 -6.87 15.11 18.97
CA LEU A 290 -7.38 15.29 17.59
C LEU A 290 -8.90 15.36 17.51
N PHE A 291 -9.65 14.77 18.44
CA PHE A 291 -11.11 14.77 18.40
C PHE A 291 -11.72 16.13 18.78
N PHE A 292 -11.03 16.88 19.63
CA PHE A 292 -11.51 18.19 20.10
C PHE A 292 -10.80 19.35 19.40
N TYR A 293 -9.55 19.15 18.97
CA TYR A 293 -8.71 20.20 18.40
C TYR A 293 -7.86 19.72 17.21
N PRO A 294 -8.49 19.39 16.06
CA PRO A 294 -7.80 18.96 14.85
C PRO A 294 -7.21 20.14 14.06
N LYS A 295 -6.37 20.98 14.68
CA LYS A 295 -5.80 22.17 14.03
C LYS A 295 -4.56 21.88 13.19
N GLU A 296 -3.63 21.12 13.75
CA GLU A 296 -2.35 20.79 13.12
C GLU A 296 -2.46 19.42 12.49
N LEU A 297 -3.10 19.37 11.32
CA LEU A 297 -3.21 18.17 10.51
C LEU A 297 -2.07 18.13 9.51
N SER A 298 -1.53 16.93 9.28
CA SER A 298 -0.41 16.72 8.38
C SER A 298 -0.53 15.35 7.76
N VAL A 299 0.03 15.16 6.59
CA VAL A 299 0.20 13.81 6.05
C VAL A 299 1.33 13.08 6.81
N TYR A 300 2.30 13.86 7.32
CA TYR A 300 3.47 13.38 8.05
C TYR A 300 3.25 13.55 9.55
N GLN A 301 2.40 12.71 10.13
CA GLN A 301 1.90 12.92 11.48
C GLN A 301 2.79 12.38 12.58
N THR A 302 3.61 11.37 12.30
CA THR A 302 4.49 10.73 13.29
C THR A 302 5.31 11.75 14.10
N ASN A 303 5.62 12.91 13.51
CA ASN A 303 6.44 13.96 14.13
C ASN A 303 5.63 15.04 14.87
N LEU A 304 4.31 15.03 14.73
CA LEU A 304 3.40 15.84 15.54
C LEU A 304 3.13 15.19 16.91
N LEU A 305 3.48 13.91 17.05
CA LEU A 305 3.45 13.21 18.33
C LEU A 305 4.58 13.72 19.22
N THR A 306 4.23 14.20 20.41
CA THR A 306 5.20 14.48 21.45
C THR A 306 5.60 13.18 22.13
N LEU A 307 6.85 12.77 21.94
CA LEU A 307 7.48 11.66 22.66
C LEU A 307 8.55 12.20 23.61
N THR A 308 8.54 11.74 24.85
CA THR A 308 9.50 12.21 25.87
C THR A 308 10.76 11.35 25.92
N ASP A 309 11.90 11.95 26.25
CA ASP A 309 13.19 11.23 26.33
C ASP A 309 13.31 10.29 27.55
N SER A 310 12.33 10.30 28.47
CA SER A 310 12.33 9.50 29.71
C SER A 310 10.94 8.95 30.05
N LEU A 311 10.92 7.76 30.68
CA LEU A 311 9.73 7.12 31.24
C LEU A 311 9.07 7.97 32.34
N PHE A 312 9.88 8.67 33.12
CA PHE A 312 9.42 9.49 34.27
C PHE A 312 9.27 10.96 33.92
N HIS A 313 9.35 11.32 32.64
CA HIS A 313 9.08 12.69 32.22
C HIS A 313 7.66 13.10 32.65
N PRO A 314 7.43 14.29 33.25
CA PRO A 314 6.14 14.66 33.81
C PRO A 314 4.96 14.48 32.84
N TYR A 315 5.16 14.87 31.57
CA TYR A 315 4.17 14.66 30.50
C TYR A 315 3.82 13.18 30.27
N ALA A 316 4.81 12.29 30.20
CA ALA A 316 4.56 10.86 29.98
C ALA A 316 3.85 10.23 31.18
N VAL A 317 4.22 10.62 32.39
CA VAL A 317 3.56 10.18 33.63
C VAL A 317 2.10 10.64 33.67
N ILE A 318 1.81 11.90 33.30
CA ILE A 318 0.44 12.41 33.19
C ILE A 318 -0.35 11.61 32.13
N CYS A 319 0.23 11.37 30.95
CA CYS A 319 -0.41 10.58 29.90
C CYS A 319 -0.73 9.17 30.39
N PHE A 320 0.21 8.52 31.09
CA PHE A 320 0.03 7.21 31.69
C PHE A 320 -1.12 7.21 32.70
N PHE A 321 -1.17 8.15 33.64
CA PHE A 321 -2.23 8.19 34.64
C PHE A 321 -3.60 8.51 34.02
N ILE A 322 -3.68 9.36 33.00
CA ILE A 322 -4.94 9.59 32.28
C ILE A 322 -5.39 8.30 31.57
N PHE A 323 -4.47 7.62 30.88
CA PHE A 323 -4.76 6.35 30.22
C PHE A 323 -5.20 5.27 31.22
N LEU A 324 -4.52 5.18 32.36
CA LEU A 324 -4.85 4.25 33.45
C LEU A 324 -6.21 4.59 34.07
N ALA A 325 -6.50 5.86 34.31
CA ALA A 325 -7.81 6.31 34.77
C ALA A 325 -8.89 5.91 33.76
N PHE A 326 -8.63 6.04 32.46
CA PHE A 326 -9.51 5.58 31.40
C PHE A 326 -9.76 4.06 31.44
N LEU A 327 -8.75 3.27 31.82
CA LEU A 327 -8.87 1.82 31.99
C LEU A 327 -9.61 1.40 33.26
N ILE A 328 -9.40 2.11 34.38
CA ILE A 328 -9.84 1.68 35.72
C ILE A 328 -11.17 2.31 36.13
N LEU A 329 -11.40 3.60 35.86
CA LEU A 329 -12.61 4.32 36.26
C LEU A 329 -13.91 3.61 35.87
N PRO A 330 -14.05 3.05 34.65
CA PRO A 330 -15.28 2.35 34.27
C PRO A 330 -15.50 1.07 35.09
N ALA A 331 -14.44 0.31 35.36
CA ALA A 331 -14.49 -0.90 36.18
C ALA A 331 -14.89 -0.57 37.63
N CYS A 332 -14.30 0.46 38.22
CA CYS A 332 -14.68 0.97 39.55
C CYS A 332 -16.13 1.43 39.59
N VAL A 333 -16.63 2.08 38.52
CA VAL A 333 -18.03 2.50 38.41
C VAL A 333 -18.99 1.29 38.38
N ILE A 334 -18.64 0.12 37.81
CA ILE A 334 -19.48 -1.09 37.92
C ILE A 334 -19.64 -1.49 39.39
N VAL A 335 -18.50 -1.62 40.07
CA VAL A 335 -18.43 -2.19 41.41
C VAL A 335 -19.22 -1.30 42.37
N LEU A 336 -19.21 0.01 42.11
CA LEU A 336 -19.86 1.01 42.96
C LEU A 336 -21.28 1.38 42.51
N LYS A 337 -21.70 1.16 41.25
CA LYS A 337 -23.05 1.47 40.72
C LYS A 337 -23.46 0.55 39.56
N LYS A 338 -24.73 0.15 39.51
CA LYS A 338 -25.34 -0.70 38.45
C LYS A 338 -25.41 -0.09 37.03
N ASN A 339 -24.68 0.98 36.70
CA ASN A 339 -24.81 1.67 35.42
C ASN A 339 -23.80 1.15 34.37
N SER A 340 -24.16 0.05 33.71
CA SER A 340 -23.38 -0.67 32.68
C SER A 340 -22.99 0.18 31.45
N TRP A 341 -23.59 1.35 31.27
CA TRP A 341 -23.36 2.22 30.12
C TRP A 341 -21.95 2.80 30.08
N ILE A 342 -21.41 3.29 31.19
CA ILE A 342 -20.08 3.94 31.21
C ILE A 342 -18.97 2.96 30.76
N LEU A 343 -19.10 1.67 31.08
CA LEU A 343 -18.15 0.64 30.66
C LEU A 343 -18.18 0.38 29.18
N PHE A 344 -19.38 0.18 28.64
CA PHE A 344 -19.55 -0.05 27.22
C PHE A 344 -18.85 1.05 26.43
N LEU A 345 -19.05 2.27 26.88
CA LEU A 345 -18.68 3.47 26.16
C LEU A 345 -17.17 3.71 26.21
N VAL A 346 -16.55 3.48 27.37
CA VAL A 346 -15.10 3.61 27.51
C VAL A 346 -14.35 2.46 26.85
N TYR A 347 -14.77 1.22 27.06
CA TYR A 347 -14.06 0.07 26.50
C TYR A 347 -14.29 -0.08 24.99
N SER A 348 -15.48 0.20 24.46
CA SER A 348 -15.69 0.15 23.00
C SER A 348 -14.86 1.20 22.28
N PHE A 349 -14.76 2.41 22.83
CA PHE A 349 -13.87 3.44 22.32
C PHE A 349 -12.40 2.99 22.38
N LEU A 350 -11.94 2.50 23.54
CA LEU A 350 -10.57 1.99 23.68
C LEU A 350 -10.27 0.85 22.69
N PHE A 351 -11.16 -0.14 22.56
CA PHE A 351 -10.97 -1.27 21.64
C PHE A 351 -11.00 -0.85 20.17
N SER A 352 -11.64 0.26 19.83
CA SER A 352 -11.52 0.81 18.47
C SER A 352 -10.17 1.47 18.19
N LEU A 353 -9.52 2.05 19.20
CA LEU A 353 -8.16 2.60 19.07
C LEU A 353 -7.07 1.54 19.23
N PHE A 354 -7.38 0.42 19.88
CA PHE A 354 -6.44 -0.64 20.22
C PHE A 354 -5.54 -1.13 19.05
N PRO A 355 -6.03 -1.25 17.79
CA PRO A 355 -5.17 -1.56 16.63
C PRO A 355 -4.03 -0.56 16.41
N PHE A 356 -4.20 0.67 16.86
CA PHE A 356 -3.32 1.81 16.59
C PHE A 356 -2.52 2.25 17.83
N LEU A 357 -2.70 1.59 18.98
CA LEU A 357 -1.96 1.89 20.21
C LEU A 357 -0.59 1.19 20.30
N HIS A 358 -0.24 0.32 19.33
CA HIS A 358 1.05 -0.43 19.29
C HIS A 358 1.29 -1.35 20.50
N ILE A 359 0.22 -1.74 21.20
CA ILE A 359 0.26 -2.63 22.36
C ILE A 359 0.73 -4.03 21.93
N ILE A 360 0.06 -4.60 20.92
CA ILE A 360 0.33 -5.96 20.44
C ILE A 360 1.60 -6.00 19.59
N SER A 361 1.63 -5.23 18.51
CA SER A 361 2.72 -5.23 17.54
C SER A 361 3.14 -3.81 17.18
N PRO A 362 4.44 -3.57 16.96
CA PRO A 362 4.91 -2.30 16.46
C PRO A 362 4.51 -2.13 14.99
N THR A 363 4.00 -0.96 14.61
CA THR A 363 3.65 -0.66 13.21
C THR A 363 4.54 0.44 12.65
N TYR A 364 4.76 0.43 11.33
CA TYR A 364 5.71 1.35 10.70
C TYR A 364 5.32 2.84 10.82
N CYS A 365 4.04 3.14 11.05
CA CYS A 365 3.50 4.48 11.21
C CYS A 365 2.94 4.62 12.63
N LEU A 366 3.53 5.50 13.45
CA LEU A 366 3.09 5.68 14.84
C LEU A 366 1.65 6.16 14.95
N ILE A 367 1.27 7.14 14.13
CA ILE A 367 -0.05 7.79 14.14
C ILE A 367 -0.45 8.23 12.73
N ALA A 368 -1.75 8.17 12.46
CA ALA A 368 -2.38 8.67 11.23
C ALA A 368 -3.81 9.19 11.54
N GLU A 369 -4.29 10.21 10.84
CA GLU A 369 -5.59 10.87 11.06
C GLU A 369 -6.69 9.87 10.69
N ARG A 370 -6.44 9.11 9.62
CA ARG A 370 -7.32 8.03 9.16
C ARG A 370 -7.60 6.97 10.22
N TYR A 371 -6.74 6.81 11.24
CA TYR A 371 -6.98 5.88 12.35
C TYR A 371 -8.10 6.36 13.29
N CYS A 372 -8.48 7.65 13.23
CA CYS A 372 -9.59 8.21 14.00
C CYS A 372 -10.97 7.88 13.43
N TYR A 373 -11.07 7.43 12.16
CA TYR A 373 -12.34 7.34 11.43
C TYR A 373 -13.43 6.55 12.17
N PHE A 374 -13.10 5.33 12.60
CA PHE A 374 -14.01 4.45 13.34
C PHE A 374 -14.08 4.77 14.85
N PRO A 375 -12.96 5.04 15.54
CA PRO A 375 -13.01 5.46 16.94
C PRO A 375 -13.83 6.72 17.22
N LEU A 376 -13.76 7.72 16.32
CA LEU A 376 -14.54 8.95 16.45
C LEU A 376 -16.05 8.66 16.39
N PHE A 377 -16.48 7.72 15.56
CA PHE A 377 -17.88 7.29 15.55
C PHE A 377 -18.29 6.73 16.92
N LEU A 378 -17.51 5.82 17.51
CA LEU A 378 -17.85 5.23 18.81
C LEU A 378 -17.84 6.28 19.94
N PHE A 379 -16.95 7.26 19.85
CA PHE A 379 -16.94 8.40 20.77
C PHE A 379 -18.19 9.29 20.62
N LEU A 380 -18.67 9.55 19.40
CA LEU A 380 -19.90 10.32 19.19
C LEU A 380 -21.16 9.50 19.48
N PHE A 381 -21.12 8.19 19.23
CA PHE A 381 -22.13 7.23 19.65
C PHE A 381 -22.26 7.22 21.18
N PHE A 382 -21.14 7.35 21.90
CA PHE A 382 -21.12 7.54 23.35
C PHE A 382 -21.86 8.80 23.79
N ILE A 383 -21.54 9.94 23.17
CA ILE A 383 -22.20 11.19 23.48
C ILE A 383 -23.71 11.07 23.22
N ALA A 384 -24.10 10.50 22.08
CA ALA A 384 -25.51 10.27 21.73
C ALA A 384 -26.21 9.39 22.77
N ALA A 385 -25.57 8.30 23.21
CA ALA A 385 -26.13 7.38 24.20
C ALA A 385 -26.27 8.01 25.59
N SER A 386 -25.46 9.02 25.91
CA SER A 386 -25.51 9.72 27.20
C SER A 386 -26.56 10.83 27.24
N LEU A 387 -27.15 11.20 26.11
CA LEU A 387 -28.22 12.19 26.07
C LEU A 387 -29.50 11.61 26.72
N PRO A 388 -30.21 12.39 27.56
CA PRO A 388 -31.32 11.86 28.33
C PRO A 388 -32.48 11.34 27.43
N PRO A 389 -33.05 10.16 27.73
CA PRO A 389 -34.11 9.51 26.94
C PRO A 389 -35.44 10.27 26.95
N ARG A 390 -35.63 11.13 27.95
CA ARG A 390 -36.75 12.06 28.04
C ARG A 390 -36.13 13.44 28.11
N TYR A 391 -36.25 14.19 27.02
CA TYR A 391 -36.17 15.65 27.09
C TYR A 391 -37.24 16.10 28.10
N ASN A 392 -36.82 16.30 29.35
CA ASN A 392 -37.65 16.92 30.35
C ASN A 392 -38.06 18.27 29.78
N LYS A 393 -39.36 18.60 29.85
CA LYS A 393 -39.95 19.85 29.34
C LYS A 393 -39.26 21.13 29.84
N THR A 394 -38.35 21.03 30.80
CA THR A 394 -37.61 22.14 31.44
C THR A 394 -36.38 22.63 30.66
N ILE A 395 -35.74 21.82 29.81
CA ILE A 395 -34.54 22.26 29.06
C ILE A 395 -34.85 22.24 27.56
N SER A 396 -34.85 23.42 26.94
CA SER A 396 -35.10 23.57 25.51
C SER A 396 -34.01 22.85 24.69
N PRO A 397 -34.38 22.03 23.68
CA PRO A 397 -33.42 21.38 22.79
C PRO A 397 -32.53 22.38 22.03
N VAL A 398 -32.96 23.66 21.94
CA VAL A 398 -32.19 24.76 21.33
C VAL A 398 -30.82 24.94 22.00
N ILE A 399 -30.71 24.69 23.31
CA ILE A 399 -29.47 24.86 24.08
C ILE A 399 -28.38 23.88 23.60
N PHE A 400 -28.76 22.69 23.13
CA PHE A 400 -27.81 21.71 22.58
C PHE A 400 -27.59 21.89 21.08
N ILE A 401 -28.60 22.35 20.34
CA ILE A 401 -28.52 22.48 18.89
C ILE A 401 -27.53 23.57 18.46
N ILE A 402 -27.55 24.74 19.12
CA ILE A 402 -26.70 25.88 18.74
C ILE A 402 -25.20 25.53 18.81
N PRO A 403 -24.67 24.99 19.93
CA PRO A 403 -23.25 24.58 19.99
C PRO A 403 -22.88 23.52 18.95
N LEU A 404 -23.77 22.56 18.68
CA LEU A 404 -23.52 21.52 17.67
C LEU A 404 -23.45 22.13 16.26
N LEU A 405 -24.30 23.12 15.94
CA LEU A 405 -24.24 23.84 14.67
C LEU A 405 -22.93 24.62 14.50
N PHE A 406 -22.49 25.34 15.54
CA PHE A 406 -21.18 26.01 15.52
C PHE A 406 -20.02 25.02 15.33
N LEU A 407 -20.08 23.87 16.01
CA LEU A 407 -19.08 22.83 15.87
C LEU A 407 -19.05 22.25 14.45
N ILE A 408 -20.21 22.00 13.84
CA ILE A 408 -20.32 21.55 12.45
C ILE A 408 -19.72 22.58 11.51
N LEU A 409 -20.02 23.87 11.68
CA LEU A 409 -19.45 24.92 10.83
C LEU A 409 -17.92 25.00 10.97
N ALA A 410 -17.41 24.91 12.19
CA ALA A 410 -15.97 24.90 12.46
C ALA A 410 -15.29 23.68 11.81
N PHE A 411 -15.85 22.48 11.98
CA PHE A 411 -15.32 21.25 11.39
C PHE A 411 -15.47 21.20 9.88
N ALA A 412 -16.58 21.67 9.31
CA ALA A 412 -16.75 21.78 7.87
C ALA A 412 -15.72 22.74 7.25
N SER A 413 -15.49 23.89 7.87
CA SER A 413 -14.47 24.85 7.42
C SER A 413 -13.06 24.25 7.48
N ALA A 414 -12.71 23.62 8.60
CA ALA A 414 -11.43 22.92 8.75
C ALA A 414 -11.28 21.76 7.76
N SER A 415 -12.35 21.01 7.50
CA SER A 415 -12.40 19.94 6.51
C SER A 415 -12.23 20.45 5.09
N ILE A 416 -12.83 21.58 4.70
CA ILE A 416 -12.62 22.19 3.37
C ILE A 416 -11.15 22.59 3.18
N ASN A 417 -10.55 23.22 4.19
CA ASN A 417 -9.13 23.56 4.17
C ASN A 417 -8.26 22.31 4.06
N ARG A 418 -8.58 21.28 4.86
CA ARG A 418 -7.87 20.01 4.83
C ARG A 418 -8.03 19.31 3.49
N ILE A 419 -9.22 19.30 2.90
CA ILE A 419 -9.47 18.80 1.55
C ILE A 419 -8.53 19.54 0.58
N ASN A 420 -8.41 20.86 0.64
CA ASN A 420 -7.51 21.62 -0.24
C ASN A 420 -6.02 21.25 -0.11
N ASP A 421 -5.56 20.75 1.04
CA ASP A 421 -4.20 20.17 1.14
C ASP A 421 -4.03 18.98 0.19
N TRP A 422 -5.08 18.18 0.01
CA TRP A 422 -5.11 17.01 -0.89
C TRP A 422 -5.43 17.38 -2.35
N LYS A 423 -5.27 18.64 -2.77
CA LYS A 423 -5.56 19.06 -4.15
C LYS A 423 -4.65 18.38 -5.17
N ASN A 424 -3.34 18.36 -4.91
CA ASN A 424 -2.33 17.72 -5.72
C ASN A 424 -1.08 17.40 -4.88
N SER A 425 -0.10 16.71 -5.45
CA SER A 425 1.15 16.36 -4.77
C SER A 425 1.88 17.58 -4.18
N TYR A 426 1.86 18.74 -4.86
CA TYR A 426 2.49 19.95 -4.37
C TYR A 426 1.83 20.50 -3.09
N SER A 427 0.51 20.74 -3.11
CA SER A 427 -0.22 21.26 -1.93
C SER A 427 -0.11 20.30 -0.74
N PHE A 428 -0.09 19.01 -1.04
CA PHE A 428 -0.04 17.92 -0.08
C PHE A 428 1.28 17.90 0.70
N TYR A 429 2.41 17.99 0.02
CA TYR A 429 3.72 18.07 0.68
C TYR A 429 3.99 19.44 1.30
N LEU A 430 3.52 20.52 0.67
CA LEU A 430 3.70 21.86 1.19
C LEU A 430 2.96 22.05 2.52
N SER A 431 1.75 21.49 2.68
CA SER A 431 1.02 21.53 3.96
C SER A 431 1.80 20.81 5.07
N ALA A 432 2.38 19.65 4.76
CA ALA A 432 3.21 18.91 5.70
C ALA A 432 4.47 19.69 6.12
N ALA A 433 5.14 20.38 5.18
CA ALA A 433 6.31 21.22 5.48
C ALA A 433 5.96 22.43 6.37
N LYS A 434 4.76 23.00 6.21
CA LYS A 434 4.27 24.12 7.02
C LYS A 434 3.94 23.70 8.46
N CYS A 435 3.37 22.51 8.65
CA CYS A 435 2.98 22.01 9.97
C CYS A 435 4.16 21.48 10.80
N ASN A 436 5.24 21.02 10.16
CA ASN A 436 6.36 20.41 10.89
C ASN A 436 7.35 21.48 11.37
N GLY A 437 7.77 21.44 12.64
CA GLY A 437 8.79 22.36 13.18
C GLY A 437 10.24 21.85 13.06
N ASN A 438 10.44 20.55 12.84
CA ASN A 438 11.74 19.89 12.96
C ASN A 438 12.51 19.93 11.63
N ASN A 439 13.80 20.28 11.71
CA ASN A 439 14.70 20.47 10.56
C ASN A 439 14.87 19.21 9.70
N LEU A 440 14.99 18.02 10.31
CA LEU A 440 15.10 16.75 9.59
C LEU A 440 13.94 16.60 8.61
N TYR A 441 12.73 16.61 9.15
CA TYR A 441 11.53 16.30 8.40
C TYR A 441 11.17 17.41 7.40
N LYS A 442 11.42 18.68 7.72
CA LYS A 442 11.33 19.76 6.71
C LYS A 442 12.27 19.50 5.54
N GLY A 443 13.52 19.16 5.84
CA GLY A 443 14.52 18.83 4.84
C GLY A 443 14.09 17.67 3.93
N GLU A 444 13.55 16.60 4.51
CA GLU A 444 13.02 15.45 3.78
C GLU A 444 11.83 15.82 2.89
N ILE A 445 10.85 16.57 3.42
CA ILE A 445 9.67 16.99 2.65
C ILE A 445 10.09 17.88 1.48
N TYR A 446 11.04 18.80 1.67
CA TYR A 446 11.58 19.61 0.57
C TYR A 446 12.36 18.78 -0.45
N SER A 447 13.03 17.69 -0.04
CA SER A 447 13.64 16.73 -0.97
C SER A 447 12.60 16.09 -1.88
N VAL A 448 11.45 15.67 -1.30
CA VAL A 448 10.34 15.11 -2.07
C VAL A 448 9.71 16.14 -3.01
N LEU A 449 9.58 17.41 -2.58
CA LEU A 449 9.15 18.50 -3.45
C LEU A 449 10.15 18.74 -4.59
N GLY A 450 11.45 18.69 -4.33
CA GLY A 450 12.48 18.76 -5.36
C GLY A 450 12.37 17.63 -6.39
N TYR A 451 12.12 16.39 -5.94
CA TYR A 451 11.82 15.26 -6.81
C TYR A 451 10.56 15.49 -7.65
N TYR A 452 9.48 15.97 -7.04
CA TYR A 452 8.23 16.29 -7.75
C TYR A 452 8.48 17.29 -8.89
N PHE A 453 9.19 18.40 -8.62
CA PHE A 453 9.52 19.38 -9.65
C PHE A 453 10.51 18.86 -10.70
N ASN A 454 11.34 17.88 -10.36
CA ASN A 454 12.17 17.19 -11.34
C ASN A 454 11.34 16.32 -12.30
N VAL A 455 10.29 15.64 -11.82
CA VAL A 455 9.41 14.81 -12.66
C VAL A 455 8.60 15.66 -13.63
N ILE A 456 8.13 16.85 -13.20
CA ILE A 456 7.41 17.78 -14.08
C ILE A 456 8.34 18.74 -14.83
N GLU A 457 9.64 18.43 -14.87
CA GLU A 457 10.67 19.15 -15.64
C GLU A 457 10.80 20.66 -15.33
N ASN A 458 10.46 21.08 -14.10
CA ASN A 458 10.62 22.46 -13.65
C ASN A 458 11.95 22.63 -12.89
N ASN A 459 13.00 23.02 -13.62
CA ASN A 459 14.37 23.11 -13.09
C ASN A 459 14.54 24.20 -12.01
N GLU A 460 13.87 25.34 -12.12
CA GLU A 460 13.98 26.44 -11.15
C GLU A 460 13.43 26.04 -9.79
N LEU A 461 12.20 25.50 -9.76
CA LEU A 461 11.58 25.06 -8.51
C LEU A 461 12.26 23.81 -7.96
N LYS A 462 12.71 22.89 -8.83
CA LYS A 462 13.55 21.76 -8.43
C LYS A 462 14.77 22.27 -7.66
N GLN A 463 15.55 23.17 -8.25
CA GLN A 463 16.77 23.68 -7.62
C GLN A 463 16.45 24.36 -6.28
N ARG A 464 15.46 25.24 -6.25
CA ARG A 464 15.02 25.93 -5.02
C ARG A 464 14.68 24.95 -3.88
N TYR A 465 13.90 23.91 -4.15
CA TYR A 465 13.49 22.96 -3.12
C TYR A 465 14.61 22.01 -2.69
N ILE A 466 15.53 21.66 -3.59
CA ILE A 466 16.73 20.89 -3.25
C ILE A 466 17.68 21.71 -2.37
N GLU A 467 17.88 23.00 -2.66
CA GLU A 467 18.69 23.91 -1.82
C GLU A 467 18.08 24.09 -0.42
N LEU A 468 16.76 24.26 -0.34
CA LEU A 468 16.05 24.27 0.95
C LEU A 468 16.26 22.96 1.71
N SER A 469 16.10 21.82 1.03
CA SER A 469 16.32 20.50 1.61
C SER A 469 17.73 20.36 2.21
N ASP A 470 18.76 20.66 1.41
CA ASP A 470 20.16 20.59 1.83
C ASP A 470 20.42 21.47 3.07
N GLY A 471 19.96 22.73 3.06
CA GLY A 471 20.14 23.65 4.18
C GLY A 471 19.46 23.21 5.47
N PHE A 472 18.29 22.57 5.40
CA PHE A 472 17.60 22.02 6.58
C PHE A 472 18.28 20.74 7.08
N LEU A 473 18.68 19.83 6.18
CA LEU A 473 19.31 18.56 6.56
C LEU A 473 20.71 18.76 7.17
N ARG A 474 21.52 19.68 6.65
CA ARG A 474 22.82 20.03 7.25
C ARG A 474 22.68 20.56 8.67
N ARG A 475 21.70 21.43 8.90
CA ARG A 475 21.37 21.93 10.25
C ARG A 475 20.96 20.77 11.16
N SER A 476 20.10 19.87 10.69
CA SER A 476 19.68 18.70 11.45
C SER A 476 20.84 17.79 11.84
N VAL A 477 21.75 17.47 10.91
CA VAL A 477 22.94 16.64 11.19
C VAL A 477 23.81 17.31 12.25
N LYS A 478 24.03 18.63 12.16
CA LYS A 478 24.81 19.38 13.14
C LYS A 478 24.15 19.37 14.51
N GLU A 479 22.86 19.68 14.58
CA GLU A 479 22.08 19.74 15.84
C GLU A 479 22.05 18.38 16.55
N LEU A 480 21.76 17.30 15.83
CA LEU A 480 21.72 15.94 16.39
C LEU A 480 23.12 15.49 16.85
N SER A 481 24.16 15.78 16.07
CA SER A 481 25.54 15.44 16.44
C SER A 481 26.00 16.13 17.73
N LEU A 482 25.50 17.34 18.01
CA LEU A 482 25.77 18.04 19.27
C LEU A 482 24.96 17.42 20.42
N LYS A 483 23.65 17.21 20.24
CA LYS A 483 22.77 16.62 21.26
C LYS A 483 23.22 15.24 21.73
N ILE A 484 23.73 14.39 20.83
CA ILE A 484 24.23 13.05 21.18
C ILE A 484 25.44 13.11 22.12
N LYS A 485 26.24 14.18 22.09
CA LYS A 485 27.36 14.36 23.03
C LYS A 485 26.88 14.75 24.43
N GLU A 486 25.72 15.40 24.52
CA GLU A 486 25.16 15.95 25.76
C GLU A 486 24.20 14.99 26.46
N LYS A 487 23.52 14.12 25.70
CA LYS A 487 22.50 13.19 26.20
C LYS A 487 22.76 11.77 25.72
N SER A 488 22.62 10.81 26.64
CA SER A 488 22.44 9.40 26.29
C SER A 488 20.95 9.10 26.15
N ASP A 489 20.54 8.49 25.03
CA ASP A 489 19.18 7.96 24.89
C ASP A 489 18.97 6.77 25.82
N ILE A 490 17.91 6.81 26.63
CA ILE A 490 17.62 5.77 27.64
C ILE A 490 16.50 4.83 27.17
N ILE A 491 15.58 5.29 26.30
CA ILE A 491 14.38 4.53 25.94
C ILE A 491 14.64 3.58 24.77
N LYS A 492 14.56 2.27 25.03
CA LYS A 492 14.77 1.21 24.02
C LYS A 492 13.70 1.24 22.93
N THR A 493 12.46 1.54 23.31
CA THR A 493 11.33 1.63 22.38
C THR A 493 11.54 2.70 21.31
N SER A 494 12.08 3.88 21.65
CA SER A 494 12.38 4.92 20.66
C SER A 494 13.35 4.43 19.58
N LYS A 495 14.35 3.61 19.97
CA LYS A 495 15.27 2.97 19.02
C LYS A 495 14.56 2.04 18.02
N ILE A 496 13.59 1.25 18.48
CA ILE A 496 12.82 0.35 17.61
C ILE A 496 12.10 1.13 16.50
N TYR A 497 11.53 2.29 16.85
CA TYR A 497 10.85 3.16 15.90
C TYR A 497 11.79 4.09 15.12
N GLY A 498 13.10 4.06 15.39
CA GLY A 498 14.06 4.98 14.77
C GLY A 498 13.87 6.44 15.18
N LYS A 499 13.39 6.68 16.40
CA LYS A 499 13.11 8.02 16.96
C LYS A 499 14.03 8.41 18.11
N ASP A 500 15.07 7.61 18.38
CA ASP A 500 16.19 8.03 19.23
C ASP A 500 17.18 8.91 18.42
N LEU A 501 18.02 9.68 19.12
CA LEU A 501 18.90 10.67 18.51
C LEU A 501 19.87 10.05 17.50
N LYS A 502 20.39 8.84 17.77
CA LYS A 502 21.31 8.16 16.85
C LYS A 502 20.60 7.70 15.58
N SER A 503 19.39 7.13 15.70
CA SER A 503 18.59 6.79 14.51
C SER A 503 18.17 8.02 13.70
N GLU A 504 17.78 9.11 14.36
CA GLU A 504 17.47 10.37 13.67
C GLU A 504 18.71 10.96 12.98
N LEU A 505 19.90 10.87 13.59
CA LEU A 505 21.16 11.30 12.95
C LEU A 505 21.45 10.49 11.69
N VAL A 506 21.33 9.16 11.76
CA VAL A 506 21.53 8.28 10.61
C VAL A 506 20.51 8.57 9.51
N THR A 507 19.28 8.90 9.87
CA THR A 507 18.20 9.27 8.95
C THR A 507 18.47 10.62 8.28
N ALA A 508 18.90 11.63 9.05
CA ALA A 508 19.30 12.94 8.51
C ALA A 508 20.49 12.82 7.55
N ALA A 509 21.51 12.04 7.92
CA ALA A 509 22.67 11.79 7.09
C ALA A 509 22.29 11.01 5.81
N PHE A 510 21.37 10.04 5.91
CA PHE A 510 20.83 9.30 4.76
C PHE A 510 20.08 10.22 3.79
N ALA A 511 19.18 11.06 4.30
CA ALA A 511 18.42 11.99 3.48
C ALA A 511 19.36 12.97 2.76
N LEU A 512 20.39 13.47 3.45
CA LEU A 512 21.38 14.37 2.87
C LEU A 512 22.26 13.67 1.83
N ALA A 513 22.74 12.45 2.13
CA ALA A 513 23.53 11.65 1.22
C ALA A 513 22.75 11.28 -0.06
N THR A 514 21.47 10.94 0.08
CA THR A 514 20.57 10.67 -1.04
C THR A 514 20.39 11.92 -1.89
N SER A 515 20.14 13.07 -1.27
CA SER A 515 19.98 14.33 -1.98
C SER A 515 21.22 14.72 -2.79
N ARG A 516 22.40 14.60 -2.16
CA ARG A 516 23.70 14.85 -2.80
C ARG A 516 23.96 13.90 -3.96
N LEU A 517 23.71 12.61 -3.79
CA LEU A 517 23.96 11.60 -4.81
C LEU A 517 22.98 11.66 -6.00
N GLU A 518 21.68 11.80 -5.72
CA GLU A 518 20.62 11.64 -6.74
C GLU A 518 20.17 12.97 -7.37
N TYR A 519 20.21 14.08 -6.62
CA TYR A 519 19.68 15.36 -7.10
C TYR A 519 20.76 16.37 -7.43
N LEU A 520 21.84 16.40 -6.66
CA LEU A 520 23.01 17.24 -6.93
C LEU A 520 24.06 16.54 -7.81
N ASN A 521 23.85 15.25 -8.13
CA ASN A 521 24.76 14.42 -8.93
C ASN A 521 26.20 14.43 -8.42
N GLU A 522 26.38 14.54 -7.11
CA GLU A 522 27.69 14.54 -6.48
C GLU A 522 28.36 13.16 -6.61
N ASN A 523 29.69 13.15 -6.64
CA ASN A 523 30.45 11.92 -6.81
C ASN A 523 30.21 10.96 -5.63
N ALA A 524 29.98 9.67 -5.92
CA ALA A 524 29.75 8.65 -4.90
C ALA A 524 30.88 8.57 -3.85
N LYS A 525 32.12 8.90 -4.20
CA LYS A 525 33.26 8.94 -3.27
C LYS A 525 33.13 10.08 -2.26
N GLU A 526 32.68 11.26 -2.69
CA GLU A 526 32.50 12.44 -1.82
C GLU A 526 31.30 12.26 -0.90
N VAL A 527 30.22 11.67 -1.43
CA VAL A 527 29.03 11.31 -0.64
C VAL A 527 29.38 10.24 0.41
N LEU A 528 30.15 9.21 0.03
CA LEU A 528 30.61 8.19 0.97
C LEU A 528 31.50 8.77 2.07
N ALA A 529 32.46 9.64 1.74
CA ALA A 529 33.35 10.27 2.72
C ALA A 529 32.61 11.04 3.81
N PHE A 530 31.45 11.63 3.47
CA PHE A 530 30.56 12.25 4.46
C PHE A 530 29.72 11.23 5.24
N TYR A 531 29.15 10.26 4.55
CA TYR A 531 28.12 9.38 5.11
C TYR A 531 28.69 8.24 5.97
N GLU A 532 29.82 7.69 5.55
CA GLU A 532 30.49 6.53 6.17
C GLU A 532 30.82 6.76 7.65
N PRO A 533 31.47 7.87 8.08
CA PRO A 533 31.80 8.08 9.49
C PRO A 533 30.57 8.11 10.43
N ILE A 534 29.41 8.51 9.89
CA ILE A 534 28.15 8.58 10.63
C ILE A 534 27.52 7.18 10.70
N ILE A 535 27.39 6.47 9.57
CA ILE A 535 26.66 5.21 9.54
C ILE A 535 27.45 4.05 10.16
N GLU A 536 28.78 3.98 10.00
CA GLU A 536 29.57 2.85 10.52
C GLU A 536 29.49 2.71 12.03
N ASN A 537 29.57 3.84 12.73
CA ASN A 537 29.45 3.87 14.19
C ASN A 537 28.00 3.65 14.68
N ASN A 538 27.03 3.56 13.77
CA ASN A 538 25.61 3.52 14.09
C ASN A 538 24.83 2.47 13.26
N LEU A 539 25.47 1.40 12.81
CA LEU A 539 24.82 0.34 12.00
C LEU A 539 23.57 -0.25 12.67
N ASP A 540 23.62 -0.43 14.00
CA ASP A 540 22.48 -0.93 14.79
C ASP A 540 21.27 0.02 14.81
N PHE A 541 21.46 1.29 14.47
CA PHE A 541 20.43 2.33 14.43
C PHE A 541 19.90 2.58 13.01
N ALA A 542 20.60 2.05 12.00
CA ALA A 542 20.22 2.20 10.60
C ALA A 542 19.02 1.30 10.24
N GLY A 543 18.06 1.86 9.51
CA GLY A 543 17.03 1.12 8.79
C GLY A 543 17.57 0.46 7.53
N ASN A 544 16.73 -0.35 6.87
CA ASN A 544 17.15 -1.06 5.67
C ASN A 544 17.47 -0.14 4.47
N SER A 545 16.82 1.02 4.37
CA SER A 545 17.08 1.99 3.30
C SER A 545 18.44 2.65 3.46
N GLN A 546 18.82 2.96 4.70
CA GLN A 546 20.12 3.51 5.08
C GLN A 546 21.25 2.51 4.82
N LEU A 547 21.09 1.26 5.29
CA LEU A 547 22.05 0.18 5.04
C LEU A 547 22.19 -0.12 3.54
N ASN A 548 21.09 -0.09 2.79
CA ASN A 548 21.11 -0.28 1.34
C ASN A 548 21.82 0.85 0.60
N LEU A 549 21.62 2.12 0.99
CA LEU A 549 22.37 3.23 0.41
C LEU A 549 23.86 3.10 0.70
N TYR A 550 24.23 2.74 1.92
CA TYR A 550 25.63 2.55 2.30
C TYR A 550 26.30 1.46 1.46
N ALA A 551 25.66 0.29 1.34
CA ALA A 551 26.15 -0.78 0.48
C ALA A 551 26.27 -0.35 -1.00
N LYS A 552 25.31 0.43 -1.53
CA LYS A 552 25.38 0.96 -2.90
C LYS A 552 26.57 1.90 -3.09
N LEU A 553 26.83 2.80 -2.14
CA LEU A 553 27.97 3.71 -2.19
C LEU A 553 29.27 2.92 -2.17
N LEU A 554 29.41 1.95 -1.27
CA LEU A 554 30.58 1.06 -1.19
C LEU A 554 30.85 0.34 -2.52
N ILE A 555 29.81 -0.23 -3.15
CA ILE A 555 29.93 -0.87 -4.48
C ILE A 555 30.39 0.15 -5.53
N LYS A 556 29.77 1.34 -5.58
CA LYS A 556 30.18 2.41 -6.52
C LYS A 556 31.62 2.87 -6.31
N THR A 557 32.14 2.80 -5.08
CA THR A 557 33.52 3.13 -4.73
C THR A 557 34.48 1.94 -4.75
N LYS A 558 34.11 0.82 -5.39
CA LYS A 558 34.95 -0.39 -5.54
C LYS A 558 35.30 -1.10 -4.22
N GLN A 559 34.39 -1.10 -3.24
CA GLN A 559 34.51 -1.80 -1.96
C GLN A 559 33.45 -2.91 -1.78
N PRO A 560 33.39 -3.93 -2.66
CA PRO A 560 32.30 -4.92 -2.67
C PRO A 560 32.28 -5.85 -1.46
N GLU A 561 33.43 -6.18 -0.86
CA GLU A 561 33.47 -7.05 0.33
C GLU A 561 32.87 -6.38 1.56
N LYS A 562 33.14 -5.08 1.74
CA LYS A 562 32.54 -4.29 2.80
C LYS A 562 31.03 -4.15 2.58
N ALA A 563 30.62 -3.95 1.33
CA ALA A 563 29.20 -3.92 0.97
C ALA A 563 28.49 -5.25 1.25
N LEU A 564 29.15 -6.40 1.02
CA LEU A 564 28.60 -7.71 1.34
C LEU A 564 28.32 -7.84 2.84
N LYS A 565 29.30 -7.53 3.69
CA LYS A 565 29.14 -7.57 5.16
C LYS A 565 27.98 -6.69 5.64
N VAL A 566 27.85 -5.48 5.07
CA VAL A 566 26.74 -4.58 5.39
C VAL A 566 25.39 -5.17 4.98
N LEU A 567 25.30 -5.80 3.81
CA LEU A 567 24.06 -6.41 3.32
C LEU A 567 23.70 -7.70 4.07
N GLU A 568 24.67 -8.49 4.51
CA GLU A 568 24.47 -9.65 5.37
C GLU A 568 23.97 -9.23 6.76
N PHE A 569 24.58 -8.21 7.36
CA PHE A 569 24.05 -7.59 8.58
C PHE A 569 22.62 -7.05 8.40
N ALA A 570 22.36 -6.36 7.28
CA ALA A 570 21.03 -5.87 6.96
C ALA A 570 20.02 -7.00 6.76
N ARG A 571 20.46 -8.15 6.25
CA ARG A 571 19.66 -9.34 6.03
C ARG A 571 19.28 -10.01 7.34
N GLU A 572 20.19 -10.10 8.30
CA GLU A 572 19.90 -10.60 9.64
C GLU A 572 18.86 -9.72 10.36
N LYS A 573 18.99 -8.40 10.23
CA LYS A 573 18.08 -7.43 10.85
C LYS A 573 16.72 -7.31 10.13
N TYR A 574 16.71 -7.45 8.81
CA TYR A 574 15.53 -7.26 7.94
C TYR A 574 15.36 -8.42 6.96
N PRO A 575 15.07 -9.64 7.44
CA PRO A 575 15.07 -10.86 6.62
C PRO A 575 14.00 -10.87 5.53
N LEU A 576 12.95 -10.05 5.62
CA LEU A 576 11.92 -9.98 4.57
C LEU A 576 11.91 -8.62 3.84
N SER A 577 13.02 -7.87 3.83
CA SER A 577 13.09 -6.64 3.06
C SER A 577 13.37 -6.93 1.57
N PRO A 578 12.44 -6.60 0.64
CA PRO A 578 12.68 -6.82 -0.79
C PRO A 578 13.83 -5.96 -1.33
N ILE A 579 14.11 -4.81 -0.69
CA ILE A 579 15.25 -3.95 -1.01
C ILE A 579 16.57 -4.67 -0.71
N ILE A 580 16.69 -5.28 0.47
CA ILE A 580 17.91 -6.01 0.88
C ILE A 580 18.06 -7.28 0.04
N ILE A 581 16.99 -8.06 -0.15
CA ILE A 581 16.97 -9.24 -1.03
C ILE A 581 17.47 -8.89 -2.42
N ASN A 582 16.96 -7.81 -3.02
CA ASN A 582 17.37 -7.36 -4.35
C ASN A 582 18.85 -6.95 -4.41
N SER A 583 19.34 -6.19 -3.43
CA SER A 583 20.73 -5.72 -3.42
C SER A 583 21.73 -6.85 -3.15
N LEU A 584 21.42 -7.73 -2.21
CA LEU A 584 22.26 -8.87 -1.85
C LEU A 584 22.29 -9.91 -2.99
N SER A 585 21.15 -10.25 -3.58
CA SER A 585 21.11 -11.12 -4.77
C SER A 585 21.85 -10.51 -5.97
N LYS A 586 21.75 -9.20 -6.19
CA LYS A 586 22.54 -8.51 -7.23
C LYS A 586 24.04 -8.68 -7.00
N LEU A 587 24.49 -8.52 -5.75
CA LEU A 587 25.90 -8.64 -5.40
C LEU A 587 26.41 -10.07 -5.58
N TYR A 588 25.68 -11.09 -5.09
CA TYR A 588 26.05 -12.49 -5.31
C TYR A 588 26.11 -12.87 -6.80
N LEU A 589 25.10 -12.47 -7.60
CA LEU A 589 25.12 -12.69 -9.05
C LEU A 589 26.32 -12.02 -9.74
N SER A 590 26.70 -10.80 -9.31
CA SER A 590 27.87 -10.11 -9.86
C SER A 590 29.21 -10.78 -9.52
N ARG A 591 29.23 -11.60 -8.46
CA ARG A 591 30.37 -12.41 -8.02
C ARG A 591 30.34 -13.84 -8.56
N ASN A 592 29.35 -14.16 -9.39
CA ASN A 592 29.07 -15.52 -9.87
C ASN A 592 28.78 -16.54 -8.74
N ASP A 593 28.36 -16.07 -7.56
CA ASP A 593 27.90 -16.92 -6.47
C ASP A 593 26.43 -17.28 -6.68
N VAL A 594 26.23 -18.27 -7.57
CA VAL A 594 24.90 -18.69 -8.03
C VAL A 594 24.09 -19.35 -6.92
N LEU A 595 24.73 -20.07 -6.00
CA LEU A 595 24.06 -20.81 -4.93
C LEU A 595 23.43 -19.85 -3.91
N SER A 596 24.21 -18.90 -3.39
CA SER A 596 23.71 -17.90 -2.44
C SER A 596 22.65 -17.00 -3.09
N ALA A 597 22.84 -16.63 -4.36
CA ALA A 597 21.84 -15.88 -5.11
C ALA A 597 20.53 -16.67 -5.26
N GLU A 598 20.58 -17.96 -5.60
CA GLU A 598 19.40 -18.80 -5.78
C GLU A 598 18.57 -18.91 -4.51
N GLN A 599 19.22 -19.13 -3.37
CA GLN A 599 18.54 -19.23 -2.07
C GLN A 599 17.74 -17.94 -1.78
N ILE A 600 18.38 -16.78 -1.89
CA ILE A 600 17.77 -15.49 -1.57
C ILE A 600 16.68 -15.11 -2.57
N ILE A 601 16.89 -15.39 -3.86
CA ILE A 601 15.91 -15.08 -4.90
C ILE A 601 14.66 -15.94 -4.75
N LYS A 602 14.80 -17.25 -4.44
CA LYS A 602 13.66 -18.14 -4.21
C LYS A 602 12.77 -17.65 -3.06
N GLU A 603 13.39 -17.22 -1.96
CA GLU A 603 12.66 -16.63 -0.84
C GLU A 603 11.99 -15.30 -1.23
N GLY A 604 12.72 -14.44 -1.96
CA GLY A 604 12.17 -13.19 -2.49
C GLY A 604 10.94 -13.40 -3.37
N ILE A 605 10.92 -14.41 -4.23
CA ILE A 605 9.78 -14.73 -5.10
C ILE A 605 8.61 -15.30 -4.28
N ALA A 606 8.88 -16.08 -3.24
CA ALA A 606 7.84 -16.67 -2.40
C ALA A 606 7.01 -15.60 -1.68
N TYR A 607 7.67 -14.53 -1.19
CA TYR A 607 6.99 -13.43 -0.50
C TYR A 607 6.58 -12.28 -1.42
N PHE A 608 7.40 -11.94 -2.41
CA PHE A 608 7.19 -10.76 -3.26
C PHE A 608 7.11 -11.14 -4.74
N PRO A 609 6.13 -11.99 -5.14
CA PRO A 609 6.07 -12.55 -6.49
C PRO A 609 5.85 -11.48 -7.58
N SER A 610 5.33 -10.30 -7.23
CA SER A 610 5.11 -9.17 -8.15
C SER A 610 6.24 -8.13 -8.16
N TYR A 611 7.31 -8.31 -7.38
CA TYR A 611 8.35 -7.29 -7.26
C TYR A 611 9.35 -7.34 -8.42
N ASN A 612 9.28 -6.34 -9.30
CA ASN A 612 10.02 -6.26 -10.58
C ASN A 612 11.51 -6.61 -10.44
N ASN A 613 12.16 -6.03 -9.44
CA ASN A 613 13.60 -6.22 -9.27
C ASN A 613 13.92 -7.67 -8.90
N ILE A 614 13.12 -8.34 -8.08
CA ILE A 614 13.33 -9.75 -7.72
C ILE A 614 13.10 -10.65 -8.93
N ILE A 615 12.08 -10.38 -9.76
CA ILE A 615 11.84 -11.10 -11.02
C ILE A 615 13.04 -10.94 -11.96
N LEU A 616 13.59 -9.73 -12.08
CA LEU A 616 14.80 -9.47 -12.89
C LEU A 616 16.03 -10.25 -12.38
N ARG A 617 16.19 -10.38 -11.06
CA ARG A 617 17.25 -11.22 -10.47
C ARG A 617 17.04 -12.69 -10.80
N ALA A 618 15.81 -13.18 -10.75
CA ALA A 618 15.47 -14.55 -11.13
C ALA A 618 15.80 -14.84 -12.60
N ILE A 619 15.45 -13.93 -13.52
CA ILE A 619 15.81 -14.08 -14.94
C ILE A 619 17.33 -14.21 -15.10
N LYS A 620 18.11 -13.35 -14.41
CA LYS A 620 19.57 -13.40 -14.50
C LYS A 620 20.17 -14.67 -13.87
N LEU A 621 19.60 -15.13 -12.76
CA LEU A 621 19.99 -16.38 -12.12
C LEU A 621 19.84 -17.57 -13.07
N TYR A 622 18.66 -17.74 -13.66
CA TYR A 622 18.39 -18.87 -14.55
C TYR A 622 19.10 -18.76 -15.90
N GLU A 623 19.47 -17.55 -16.33
CA GLU A 623 20.43 -17.36 -17.42
C GLU A 623 21.80 -17.95 -17.07
N LEU A 624 22.37 -17.61 -15.90
CA LEU A 624 23.68 -18.13 -15.47
C LEU A 624 23.67 -19.64 -15.21
N LYS A 625 22.55 -20.19 -14.75
CA LYS A 625 22.36 -21.63 -14.57
C LYS A 625 22.12 -22.39 -15.88
N ASN A 626 21.99 -21.70 -17.02
CA ASN A 626 21.57 -22.28 -18.29
C ASN A 626 20.25 -23.08 -18.16
N GLU A 627 19.28 -22.53 -17.42
CA GLU A 627 17.93 -23.11 -17.25
C GLU A 627 16.89 -22.29 -18.05
N PRO A 628 16.83 -22.45 -19.37
CA PRO A 628 16.02 -21.62 -20.27
C PRO A 628 14.50 -21.71 -19.98
N GLU A 629 14.01 -22.82 -19.44
CA GLU A 629 12.58 -22.96 -19.09
C GLU A 629 12.17 -22.03 -17.93
N ASN A 630 12.99 -21.97 -16.88
CA ASN A 630 12.77 -21.08 -15.75
C ASN A 630 13.04 -19.63 -16.15
N GLN A 631 14.07 -19.38 -16.95
CA GLN A 631 14.32 -18.06 -17.53
C GLN A 631 13.11 -17.56 -18.32
N ALA A 632 12.52 -18.40 -19.19
CA ALA A 632 11.32 -18.08 -19.96
C ALA A 632 10.12 -17.77 -19.05
N LYS A 633 9.92 -18.58 -18.00
CA LYS A 633 8.85 -18.39 -17.02
C LYS A 633 8.95 -17.02 -16.33
N PHE A 634 10.11 -16.66 -15.78
CA PHE A 634 10.26 -15.38 -15.10
C PHE A 634 10.26 -14.19 -16.07
N THR A 635 10.73 -14.39 -17.30
CA THR A 635 10.65 -13.38 -18.36
C THR A 635 9.19 -13.12 -18.77
N TYR A 636 8.36 -14.16 -18.81
CA TYR A 636 6.92 -14.03 -18.99
C TYR A 636 6.25 -13.28 -17.83
N LEU A 637 6.59 -13.64 -16.58
CA LEU A 637 6.08 -12.94 -15.39
C LEU A 637 6.48 -11.46 -15.39
N LEU A 638 7.70 -11.12 -15.82
CA LEU A 638 8.10 -9.72 -16.00
C LEU A 638 7.20 -9.03 -17.03
N GLY A 639 6.91 -9.68 -18.16
CA GLY A 639 5.97 -9.18 -19.17
C GLY A 639 4.58 -8.95 -18.60
N LEU A 640 4.03 -9.92 -17.84
CA LEU A 640 2.74 -9.79 -17.13
C LEU A 640 2.71 -8.65 -16.14
N ARG A 641 3.84 -8.37 -15.51
CA ARG A 641 3.97 -7.32 -14.51
C ARG A 641 4.17 -5.91 -15.07
N THR A 642 4.83 -5.80 -16.23
CA THR A 642 5.27 -4.52 -16.80
C THR A 642 4.58 -4.17 -18.11
N HIS A 643 3.70 -5.05 -18.61
CA HIS A 643 3.08 -4.96 -19.93
C HIS A 643 4.11 -4.85 -21.07
N SER A 644 5.31 -5.41 -20.87
CA SER A 644 6.42 -5.34 -21.83
C SER A 644 6.26 -6.37 -22.95
N LEU A 645 5.99 -5.89 -24.17
CA LEU A 645 5.96 -6.70 -25.39
C LEU A 645 7.29 -7.45 -25.59
N ALA A 646 8.41 -6.76 -25.38
CA ALA A 646 9.75 -7.33 -25.50
C ALA A 646 9.97 -8.51 -24.53
N SER A 647 9.44 -8.42 -23.31
CA SER A 647 9.50 -9.51 -22.34
C SER A 647 8.66 -10.72 -22.80
N TYR A 648 7.47 -10.50 -23.34
CA TYR A 648 6.67 -11.60 -23.90
C TYR A 648 7.34 -12.25 -25.12
N GLN A 649 7.87 -11.46 -26.06
CA GLN A 649 8.61 -11.96 -27.22
C GLN A 649 9.82 -12.79 -26.77
N LYS A 650 10.60 -12.30 -25.79
CA LYS A 650 11.75 -13.03 -25.26
C LYS A 650 11.34 -14.34 -24.57
N ALA A 651 10.26 -14.34 -23.80
CA ALA A 651 9.74 -15.55 -23.17
C ALA A 651 9.29 -16.59 -24.22
N ALA A 652 8.55 -16.17 -25.25
CA ALA A 652 8.15 -17.03 -26.35
C ALA A 652 9.36 -17.58 -27.11
N GLN A 653 10.36 -16.73 -27.41
CA GLN A 653 11.61 -17.14 -28.04
C GLN A 653 12.33 -18.23 -27.24
N LEU A 654 12.45 -18.06 -25.92
CA LEU A 654 13.09 -19.01 -25.02
C LEU A 654 12.33 -20.35 -24.99
N TYR A 655 11.00 -20.33 -24.86
CA TYR A 655 10.19 -21.56 -24.92
C TYR A 655 10.32 -22.29 -26.26
N LEU A 656 10.35 -21.55 -27.37
CA LEU A 656 10.54 -22.14 -28.70
C LEU A 656 11.96 -22.70 -28.87
N SER A 657 13.00 -22.10 -28.28
CA SER A 657 14.36 -22.67 -28.35
C SER A 657 14.50 -24.03 -27.64
N ILE A 658 13.62 -24.32 -26.69
CA ILE A 658 13.57 -25.61 -25.98
C ILE A 658 12.37 -26.48 -26.40
N ASN A 659 11.78 -26.19 -27.57
CA ASN A 659 10.67 -26.92 -28.16
C ASN A 659 9.40 -27.04 -27.27
N LYS A 660 9.22 -26.17 -26.28
CA LYS A 660 8.02 -26.10 -25.42
C LYS A 660 6.91 -25.31 -26.12
N THR A 661 6.44 -25.83 -27.25
CA THR A 661 5.45 -25.16 -28.11
C THR A 661 4.11 -24.89 -27.40
N ASP A 662 3.71 -25.76 -26.46
CA ASP A 662 2.47 -25.63 -25.67
C ASP A 662 2.47 -24.37 -24.79
N LYS A 663 3.64 -23.99 -24.25
CA LYS A 663 3.82 -22.76 -23.45
C LYS A 663 4.02 -21.53 -24.32
N ALA A 664 4.64 -21.69 -25.49
CA ALA A 664 4.86 -20.58 -26.41
C ALA A 664 3.57 -20.10 -27.09
N LYS A 665 2.68 -21.02 -27.49
CA LYS A 665 1.44 -20.70 -28.21
C LYS A 665 0.54 -19.66 -27.53
N PRO A 666 0.18 -19.77 -26.24
CA PRO A 666 -0.65 -18.75 -25.59
C PRO A 666 0.02 -17.38 -25.55
N ILE A 667 1.35 -17.32 -25.40
CA ILE A 667 2.12 -16.07 -25.43
C ILE A 667 2.06 -15.44 -26.82
N LEU A 668 2.25 -16.24 -27.88
CA LEU A 668 2.16 -15.76 -29.27
C LEU A 668 0.75 -15.24 -29.62
N ASN A 669 -0.29 -15.93 -29.16
CA ASN A 669 -1.67 -15.46 -29.33
C ASN A 669 -1.90 -14.13 -28.59
N LYS A 670 -1.33 -13.95 -27.39
CA LYS A 670 -1.38 -12.69 -26.65
C LYS A 670 -0.63 -11.58 -27.37
N LEU A 671 0.55 -11.86 -27.90
CA LEU A 671 1.32 -10.88 -28.68
C LEU A 671 0.54 -10.38 -29.90
N LEU A 672 -0.07 -11.30 -30.66
CA LEU A 672 -0.92 -10.97 -31.81
C LEU A 672 -2.17 -10.16 -31.44
N SER A 673 -2.74 -10.34 -30.24
CA SER A 673 -3.90 -9.57 -29.81
C SER A 673 -3.54 -8.14 -29.41
N VAL A 674 -2.30 -7.92 -28.95
CA VAL A 674 -1.76 -6.59 -28.62
C VAL A 674 -1.36 -5.84 -29.90
N ASP A 675 -0.57 -6.47 -30.77
CA ASP A 675 -0.17 -5.90 -32.06
C ASP A 675 -0.24 -6.97 -33.16
N LYS A 676 -1.24 -6.81 -34.04
CA LYS A 676 -1.47 -7.71 -35.18
C LYS A 676 -0.46 -7.52 -36.30
N HIS A 677 0.39 -6.50 -36.26
CA HIS A 677 1.36 -6.19 -37.30
C HIS A 677 2.79 -6.17 -36.74
N ASP A 678 3.04 -6.77 -35.58
CA ASP A 678 4.39 -6.88 -35.04
C ASP A 678 5.22 -7.94 -35.79
N PRO A 679 6.27 -7.54 -36.53
CA PRO A 679 7.08 -8.47 -37.31
C PRO A 679 7.84 -9.49 -36.45
N VAL A 680 8.20 -9.13 -35.21
CA VAL A 680 8.89 -10.05 -34.30
C VAL A 680 7.96 -11.20 -33.88
N THR A 681 6.71 -10.89 -33.56
CA THR A 681 5.69 -11.90 -33.24
C THR A 681 5.46 -12.87 -34.40
N TYR A 682 5.40 -12.37 -35.64
CA TYR A 682 5.27 -13.23 -36.81
C TYR A 682 6.51 -14.09 -37.09
N LEU A 683 7.70 -13.57 -36.84
CA LEU A 683 8.93 -14.36 -36.89
C LEU A 683 8.90 -15.51 -35.87
N LEU A 684 8.41 -15.25 -34.65
CA LEU A 684 8.25 -16.28 -33.63
C LEU A 684 7.13 -17.28 -33.97
N LEU A 685 6.04 -16.84 -34.62
CA LEU A 685 4.98 -17.72 -35.13
C LEU A 685 5.48 -18.64 -36.24
N SER A 686 6.31 -18.14 -37.16
CA SER A 686 6.96 -19.01 -38.14
C SER A 686 7.79 -20.08 -37.45
N LYS A 687 8.62 -19.71 -36.47
CA LYS A 687 9.39 -20.68 -35.70
C LYS A 687 8.50 -21.71 -34.99
N TYR A 688 7.38 -21.28 -34.41
CA TYR A 688 6.38 -22.19 -33.83
C TYR A 688 5.82 -23.18 -34.85
N HIS A 689 5.41 -22.70 -36.03
CA HIS A 689 4.86 -23.54 -37.09
C HIS A 689 5.91 -24.51 -37.68
N ASN A 690 7.16 -24.06 -37.85
CA ASN A 690 8.27 -24.93 -38.24
C ASN A 690 8.49 -26.07 -37.26
N LEU A 691 8.49 -25.80 -35.94
CA LEU A 691 8.64 -26.85 -34.91
C LEU A 691 7.47 -27.85 -34.93
N ARG A 692 6.28 -27.42 -35.37
CA ARG A 692 5.09 -28.26 -35.54
C ARG A 692 5.03 -28.95 -36.91
N LYS A 693 5.98 -28.70 -37.80
CA LYS A 693 6.01 -29.17 -39.20
C LYS A 693 4.85 -28.63 -40.07
N ASN A 694 4.28 -27.49 -39.69
CA ASN A 694 3.24 -26.77 -40.43
C ASN A 694 3.90 -25.76 -41.38
N TYR A 695 4.46 -26.24 -42.49
CA TYR A 695 5.35 -25.44 -43.34
C TYR A 695 4.64 -24.30 -44.08
N ASN A 696 3.39 -24.52 -44.50
CA ASN A 696 2.60 -23.50 -45.21
C ASN A 696 2.29 -22.30 -44.29
N GLU A 697 1.88 -22.58 -43.06
CA GLU A 697 1.61 -21.58 -42.04
C GLU A 697 2.88 -20.87 -41.60
N SER A 698 4.02 -21.57 -41.59
CA SER A 698 5.32 -20.98 -41.31
C SER A 698 5.74 -19.98 -42.38
N LEU A 699 5.63 -20.34 -43.66
CA LEU A 699 5.92 -19.43 -44.78
C LEU A 699 4.96 -18.24 -44.78
N SER A 700 3.67 -18.48 -44.53
CA SER A 700 2.67 -17.42 -44.39
C SER A 700 3.04 -16.43 -43.28
N ALA A 701 3.45 -16.92 -42.11
CA ALA A 701 3.90 -16.08 -41.00
C ALA A 701 5.20 -15.30 -41.35
N LEU A 702 6.18 -15.91 -42.04
CA LEU A 702 7.38 -15.20 -42.49
C LEU A 702 7.06 -14.09 -43.49
N ASN A 703 6.16 -14.35 -44.44
CA ASN A 703 5.71 -13.35 -45.39
C ASN A 703 5.01 -12.19 -44.66
N GLN A 704 4.17 -12.49 -43.67
CA GLN A 704 3.55 -11.46 -42.83
C GLN A 704 4.59 -10.65 -42.03
N ALA A 705 5.61 -11.30 -41.47
CA ALA A 705 6.73 -10.61 -40.82
C ALA A 705 7.48 -9.69 -41.79
N TYR A 706 7.70 -10.14 -43.03
CA TYR A 706 8.34 -9.35 -44.08
C TYR A 706 7.51 -8.14 -44.48
N PHE A 707 6.22 -8.33 -44.78
CA PHE A 707 5.32 -7.22 -45.12
C PHE A 707 5.19 -6.21 -43.98
N ALA A 708 5.01 -6.68 -42.75
CA ALA A 708 4.98 -5.83 -41.55
C ALA A 708 6.29 -5.07 -41.36
N SER A 709 7.43 -5.73 -41.61
CA SER A 709 8.73 -5.08 -41.44
C SER A 709 9.03 -4.01 -42.50
N LYS A 710 8.54 -4.21 -43.73
CA LYS A 710 8.66 -3.24 -44.82
C LYS A 710 7.70 -2.06 -44.66
N SER A 711 6.47 -2.30 -44.20
CA SER A 711 5.44 -1.26 -44.07
C SER A 711 5.72 -0.26 -42.95
N GLN A 712 6.44 -0.65 -41.90
CA GLN A 712 6.79 0.25 -40.80
C GLN A 712 8.02 1.15 -41.11
N GLY A 713 8.75 0.91 -42.21
CA GLY A 713 9.86 1.74 -42.67
C GLY A 713 10.95 1.95 -41.61
N ASP A 714 11.42 3.20 -41.46
CA ASP A 714 12.47 3.59 -40.49
C ASP A 714 12.08 3.40 -39.01
N ARG A 715 10.80 3.13 -38.70
CA ARG A 715 10.33 2.93 -37.32
C ARG A 715 10.73 1.57 -36.74
N ILE A 716 11.12 0.62 -37.59
CA ILE A 716 11.59 -0.69 -37.14
C ILE A 716 13.09 -0.66 -36.88
N SER A 717 13.49 -1.32 -35.79
CA SER A 717 14.90 -1.62 -35.56
C SER A 717 15.45 -2.34 -36.80
N PRO A 718 16.46 -1.78 -37.48
CA PRO A 718 17.03 -2.37 -38.68
C PRO A 718 17.43 -3.85 -38.47
N VAL A 719 17.79 -4.21 -37.23
CA VAL A 719 18.08 -5.58 -36.77
C VAL A 719 16.91 -6.55 -37.02
N VAL A 720 15.66 -6.13 -36.79
CA VAL A 720 14.47 -6.98 -36.96
C VAL A 720 14.20 -7.26 -38.43
N TYR A 721 14.25 -6.23 -39.29
CA TYR A 721 14.11 -6.41 -40.75
C TYR A 721 15.16 -7.38 -41.29
N LYS A 722 16.42 -7.21 -40.86
CA LYS A 722 17.51 -8.13 -41.17
C LYS A 722 17.23 -9.57 -40.69
N SER A 723 16.76 -9.76 -39.46
CA SER A 723 16.41 -11.09 -38.94
C SER A 723 15.28 -11.78 -39.73
N VAL A 724 14.31 -11.01 -40.23
CA VAL A 724 13.23 -11.53 -41.09
C VAL A 724 13.79 -12.01 -42.43
N ILE A 725 14.62 -11.21 -43.09
CA ILE A 725 15.25 -11.60 -44.37
C ILE A 725 16.12 -12.85 -44.19
N LEU A 726 16.95 -12.91 -43.15
CA LEU A 726 17.77 -14.09 -42.85
C LEU A 726 16.93 -15.35 -42.60
N SER A 727 15.76 -15.20 -41.97
CA SER A 727 14.83 -16.29 -41.71
C SER A 727 14.15 -16.77 -43.00
N LEU A 728 13.80 -15.86 -43.91
CA LEU A 728 13.27 -16.19 -45.25
C LEU A 728 14.31 -16.90 -46.13
N ILE A 729 15.57 -16.45 -46.11
CA ILE A 729 16.67 -17.12 -46.82
C ILE A 729 16.83 -18.54 -46.26
N SER A 730 16.98 -18.68 -44.94
CA SER A 730 17.14 -19.98 -44.28
C SER A 730 15.97 -20.93 -44.59
N PHE A 731 14.74 -20.42 -44.60
CA PHE A 731 13.56 -21.19 -44.95
C PHE A 731 13.61 -21.66 -46.41
N ASN A 732 13.76 -20.74 -47.37
CA ASN A 732 13.74 -21.09 -48.79
C ASN A 732 14.93 -21.99 -49.21
N VAL A 733 16.08 -21.89 -48.53
CA VAL A 733 17.19 -22.85 -48.69
C VAL A 733 16.78 -24.24 -48.22
N ALA A 734 16.17 -24.36 -47.04
CA ALA A 734 15.76 -25.66 -46.49
C ALA A 734 14.69 -26.38 -47.33
N TYR A 735 13.82 -25.63 -48.02
CA TYR A 735 12.73 -26.18 -48.86
C TYR A 735 13.01 -26.12 -50.36
N GLY A 736 14.23 -25.77 -50.78
CA GLY A 736 14.66 -25.87 -52.18
C GLY A 736 14.02 -24.85 -53.14
N ASN A 737 13.83 -23.59 -52.72
CA ASN A 737 13.31 -22.52 -53.57
C ASN A 737 14.40 -21.47 -53.93
N PRO A 738 15.28 -21.76 -54.90
CA PRO A 738 16.45 -20.93 -55.20
C PRO A 738 16.10 -19.52 -55.73
N VAL A 739 14.93 -19.36 -56.35
CA VAL A 739 14.46 -18.08 -56.90
C VAL A 739 14.19 -17.07 -55.78
N GLU A 740 13.44 -17.47 -54.76
CA GLU A 740 13.18 -16.61 -53.60
C GLU A 740 14.45 -16.39 -52.78
N VAL A 741 15.35 -17.38 -52.68
CA VAL A 741 16.65 -17.19 -52.02
C VAL A 741 17.45 -16.06 -52.70
N LYS A 742 17.57 -16.08 -54.04
CA LYS A 742 18.30 -15.04 -54.79
C LYS A 742 17.72 -13.64 -54.53
N LYS A 743 16.39 -13.52 -54.54
CA LYS A 743 15.67 -12.27 -54.28
C LYS A 743 16.01 -11.70 -52.89
N TYR A 744 15.91 -12.50 -51.83
CA TYR A 744 16.16 -12.03 -50.47
C TYR A 744 17.64 -11.77 -50.18
N ILE A 745 18.56 -12.50 -50.82
CA ILE A 745 20.00 -12.18 -50.77
C ILE A 745 20.25 -10.77 -51.33
N GLY A 746 19.71 -10.45 -52.51
CA GLY A 746 19.87 -9.13 -53.12
C GLY A 746 19.23 -7.98 -52.32
N GLU A 747 18.19 -8.25 -51.52
CA GLU A 747 17.67 -7.29 -50.55
C GLU A 747 18.57 -7.14 -49.32
N LEU A 748 19.16 -8.22 -48.82
CA LEU A 748 20.07 -8.20 -47.67
C LEU A 748 21.37 -7.44 -47.95
N GLU A 749 21.88 -7.48 -49.18
CA GLU A 749 23.11 -6.78 -49.58
C GLU A 749 22.99 -5.27 -49.55
N LYS A 750 21.79 -4.75 -49.80
CA LYS A 750 21.49 -3.32 -49.72
C LYS A 750 21.47 -2.83 -48.26
N TYR A 751 21.61 -3.73 -47.29
CA TYR A 751 21.56 -3.42 -45.88
C TYR A 751 22.94 -2.93 -45.36
N PRO A 752 23.05 -1.70 -44.83
CA PRO A 752 24.33 -1.02 -44.60
C PRO A 752 25.18 -1.56 -43.43
N LYS A 753 24.66 -2.48 -42.60
CA LYS A 753 25.33 -3.00 -41.37
C LYS A 753 25.31 -4.54 -41.27
N LEU A 754 25.96 -5.23 -42.21
CA LEU A 754 26.26 -6.66 -42.10
C LEU A 754 27.58 -6.90 -41.36
N LEU A 755 27.58 -7.84 -40.41
CA LEU A 755 28.77 -8.29 -39.70
C LEU A 755 29.68 -9.11 -40.66
N PRO A 756 31.01 -9.15 -40.43
CA PRO A 756 31.94 -9.88 -41.29
C PRO A 756 31.60 -11.36 -41.47
N GLU A 757 31.18 -12.04 -40.41
CA GLU A 757 30.79 -13.45 -40.42
C GLU A 757 29.52 -13.70 -41.25
N GLU A 758 28.59 -12.75 -41.25
CA GLU A 758 27.35 -12.83 -42.02
C GLU A 758 27.63 -12.61 -43.51
N LYS A 759 28.54 -11.67 -43.85
CA LYS A 759 29.03 -11.49 -45.21
C LYS A 759 29.71 -12.75 -45.73
N ALA A 760 30.59 -13.36 -44.93
CA ALA A 760 31.26 -14.62 -45.28
C ALA A 760 30.26 -15.78 -45.47
N SER A 761 29.24 -15.87 -44.60
CA SER A 761 28.19 -16.89 -44.72
C SER A 761 27.33 -16.68 -45.98
N LEU A 762 27.02 -15.43 -46.32
CA LEU A 762 26.27 -15.07 -47.52
C LEU A 762 27.05 -15.44 -48.80
N GLU A 763 28.35 -15.13 -48.82
CA GLU A 763 29.25 -15.48 -49.93
C GLU A 763 29.37 -17.00 -50.12
N ASN A 764 29.46 -17.76 -49.03
CA ASN A 764 29.49 -19.22 -49.11
C ASN A 764 28.15 -19.80 -49.61
N LEU A 765 27.02 -19.18 -49.22
CA LEU A 765 25.69 -19.58 -49.69
C LEU A 765 25.51 -19.29 -51.19
N LYS A 766 25.99 -18.14 -51.68
CA LYS A 766 26.00 -17.79 -53.11
C LYS A 766 26.77 -18.79 -53.95
N LYS A 767 27.99 -19.15 -53.51
CA LYS A 767 28.83 -20.17 -54.16
C LYS A 767 28.14 -21.52 -54.25
N LYS A 768 27.41 -21.92 -53.22
CA LYS A 768 26.64 -23.18 -53.22
C LYS A 768 25.42 -23.17 -54.14
N LEU A 769 24.87 -22.00 -54.45
CA LEU A 769 23.65 -21.84 -55.24
C LEU A 769 23.94 -21.40 -56.69
N ASN A 770 25.21 -21.33 -57.11
CA ASN A 770 25.65 -20.77 -58.39
C ASN A 770 25.05 -19.37 -58.66
N LEU A 771 24.96 -18.57 -57.60
CA LEU A 771 24.50 -17.19 -57.64
C LEU A 771 25.75 -16.29 -57.69
N GLU A 772 26.42 -16.25 -58.83
CA GLU A 772 27.41 -15.20 -59.12
C GLU A 772 26.72 -13.86 -59.43
#